data_AF-A0A671MZS8-F1
#
_entry.id   AF-A0A671MZS8-F1
#
_cell.length_a   1.000
_cell.length_b   1.000
_cell.length_c   1.000
_cell.angle_alpha   90.00
_cell.angle_beta   90.00
_cell.angle_gamma   90.00
#
_symmetry.space_group_name_H-M   'P 1'
#
loop_
_entity.id
_entity.type
_entity.pdbx_description
1 polymer ?
#
loop_
_entity_poly.entity_id
_entity_poly.type
_entity_poly.pdbx_seq_one_letter_code
_entity_poly.pdbx_strand_id
1 'polypeptide(L)'
;MASLSDQLEEVRVNAEGSLSTPGSAQEMRAGVAAMADIPLPPSSKYRYIAAESMLMENSSGNNRNESLSLLQKLSTALNILEKYGSNLTNHNRPKYWRTVKFNNPVFRTTVDSIQGGRAVLNLYGYTNQQQDGLSFPDDVVQPDVGKVASVTLEVMCLRMELDMLIKGTHPHPEFFERLIPSLTVQDEEISTDAAAFSPIERPLEKQTLSPALTPSQPKSPFSPALSLSSLVPSKHTENCTICGIFPVSAHCPTCTQRLCTECDRLYHSHSGRSTHIRIPVTSSKATKRLSSSLSTWQCSYCTTVNSMQQVLCETCDRPRLSSAAPSLQEEQSQPSTISEWQCKSCTVVNAGRSILCEVCERPRLATKPPVTPSRPTPTAAGLTDCQWVCQFCTYVNHAPSPVCEMCCLSRSEPALSPPKPLPLSPVKDVTPLPAPPKVSSTEDPDLKRQRLMREEGLKLIQLIREAEKKGVSPEEVYTSMCVSGNSNVMPYDWLKAELPHVLDEICVMAASCQQEPNAQSNCSGGNNGQDGQKSNAVPLSRAEAKRAWLAAGGDNENAVRQALRHRRVKVKELGSLGFNDVARCEEALRQSGGDVRGALVLLQRPLLDSFHQRMWSDEPEPPIDINHPDKQHVCRRLLAVFDLPSWGRCELVLSLLQDPTATYTLEDVVQAVRESHDRDFIRRVLNKECPICLSVFPHSKMQSLTSCQCSVCCGCFKQHFTIAVRDKHIRDMVCPVCTEPDINDPEHLNSYFSTLDIQLRDCLETDVYDLFHTKLTEQALIKDPKFLWCSHCSYGFIYDGDQLKVTCMQCRKSFCAQCKKPWEAQHMGLSCEQFQLWKRENDPEYQKQGLAGYLRDNGITCPNCRFQYALARGGCMHFSCSQCRYQFCSGCNNPFHTTCAVNQCTVTGLHAHHPRDCLFYLRDWEPARLQALLQKKGVNYNTDTAPGAQTGVCGVIEQKDEGTLQTDSPCGAQTQPGQAGLCEKHYREYLVSLINGHSIDPAPLYAPDELTVACRRYHVDIRQGDGEDERAYFARLLKKLMDDVPLGDKVPRKK
;
A
#
# COMPACT_ATOMS: atom_id res chain seq x y z
N MET A 1 4.16 31.83 -8.13
CA MET A 1 3.76 30.40 -8.05
C MET A 1 4.83 29.57 -8.72
N ALA A 2 5.10 28.36 -8.22
CA ALA A 2 6.02 27.41 -8.85
C ALA A 2 5.37 26.75 -10.07
N SER A 3 6.15 26.39 -11.09
CA SER A 3 5.68 25.64 -12.26
C SER A 3 5.17 24.25 -11.87
N LEU A 4 4.32 23.65 -12.72
CA LEU A 4 3.95 22.23 -12.56
C LEU A 4 5.18 21.32 -12.68
N SER A 5 6.18 21.71 -13.48
CA SER A 5 7.48 21.02 -13.56
C SER A 5 8.28 21.12 -12.26
N ASP A 6 8.25 22.27 -11.58
CA ASP A 6 8.95 22.50 -10.31
C ASP A 6 8.30 21.66 -9.20
N GLN A 7 6.96 21.62 -9.17
CA GLN A 7 6.18 20.80 -8.24
C GLN A 7 6.43 19.30 -8.46
N LEU A 8 6.55 18.85 -9.73
CA LEU A 8 6.91 17.47 -10.04
C LEU A 8 8.31 17.12 -9.55
N GLU A 9 9.30 18.03 -9.71
CA GLU A 9 10.67 17.79 -9.23
C GLU A 9 10.74 17.81 -7.69
N GLU A 10 9.97 18.67 -7.01
CA GLU A 10 9.84 18.67 -5.55
C GLU A 10 9.26 17.35 -5.02
N VAL A 11 8.18 16.84 -5.63
CA VAL A 11 7.61 15.53 -5.26
C VAL A 11 8.57 14.39 -5.60
N ARG A 12 9.25 14.43 -6.75
CA ARG A 12 10.25 13.44 -7.18
C ARG A 12 11.38 13.32 -6.16
N VAL A 13 12.03 14.44 -5.80
CA VAL A 13 13.14 14.46 -4.83
C VAL A 13 12.72 13.93 -3.45
N ASN A 14 11.52 14.28 -2.98
CA ASN A 14 11.00 13.77 -1.71
C ASN A 14 10.74 12.24 -1.75
N ALA A 15 10.24 11.72 -2.87
CA ALA A 15 9.97 10.29 -3.04
C ALA A 15 11.23 9.44 -3.31
N GLU A 16 12.27 9.99 -3.95
CA GLU A 16 13.57 9.33 -4.16
C GLU A 16 14.28 9.04 -2.83
N GLY A 17 14.23 9.97 -1.87
CA GLY A 17 14.76 9.75 -0.52
C GLY A 17 14.10 8.57 0.20
N SER A 18 12.79 8.41 0.00
CA SER A 18 11.97 7.33 0.57
C SER A 18 12.32 5.93 0.03
N LEU A 19 12.86 5.83 -1.19
CA LEU A 19 13.30 4.55 -1.78
C LEU A 19 14.64 4.03 -1.21
N SER A 20 15.37 4.86 -0.46
CA SER A 20 16.70 4.53 0.09
C SER A 20 16.68 4.11 1.56
N THR A 21 15.57 4.35 2.28
CA THR A 21 15.43 4.11 3.72
C THR A 21 14.48 2.95 4.04
N PRO A 22 14.89 1.96 4.85
CA PRO A 22 14.05 0.81 5.20
C PRO A 22 12.94 1.20 6.19
N GLY A 23 11.77 1.56 5.66
CA GLY A 23 10.55 1.83 6.44
C GLY A 23 9.49 2.65 5.68
N SER A 24 9.92 3.48 4.73
CA SER A 24 9.12 4.54 4.08
C SER A 24 8.10 4.05 3.01
N ALA A 25 7.65 2.79 3.09
CA ALA A 25 6.84 2.16 2.04
C ALA A 25 5.45 2.80 1.83
N GLN A 26 4.94 3.57 2.80
CA GLN A 26 3.68 4.31 2.69
C GLN A 26 3.87 5.72 2.13
N GLU A 27 4.96 6.41 2.50
CA GLU A 27 5.28 7.76 2.04
C GLU A 27 5.72 7.72 0.56
N MET A 28 6.53 6.72 0.17
CA MET A 28 6.85 6.45 -1.23
C MET A 28 5.58 6.22 -2.08
N ARG A 29 4.58 5.49 -1.58
CA ARG A 29 3.29 5.31 -2.29
C ARG A 29 2.51 6.62 -2.41
N ALA A 30 2.54 7.47 -1.40
CA ALA A 30 1.93 8.80 -1.46
C ALA A 30 2.65 9.73 -2.45
N GLY A 31 3.99 9.67 -2.52
CA GLY A 31 4.79 10.38 -3.52
C GLY A 31 4.48 9.93 -4.96
N VAL A 32 4.44 8.62 -5.20
CA VAL A 32 4.07 8.06 -6.52
C VAL A 32 2.64 8.47 -6.93
N ALA A 33 1.68 8.46 -5.99
CA ALA A 33 0.33 8.95 -6.26
C ALA A 33 0.32 10.45 -6.61
N ALA A 34 1.03 11.29 -5.84
CA ALA A 34 1.14 12.71 -6.12
C ALA A 34 1.83 13.02 -7.47
N MET A 35 2.79 12.21 -7.92
CA MET A 35 3.37 12.33 -9.27
C MET A 35 2.36 11.97 -10.36
N ALA A 36 1.52 10.95 -10.14
CA ALA A 36 0.46 10.57 -11.08
C ALA A 36 -0.64 11.64 -11.17
N ASP A 37 -1.04 12.24 -10.05
CA ASP A 37 -2.08 13.28 -9.99
C ASP A 37 -1.67 14.63 -10.64
N ILE A 38 -0.37 14.90 -10.86
CA ILE A 38 0.08 16.15 -11.48
C ILE A 38 -0.35 16.21 -12.98
N PRO A 39 -1.02 17.31 -13.43
CA PRO A 39 -1.51 17.45 -14.81
C PRO A 39 -0.39 17.81 -15.80
N LEU A 40 0.44 16.83 -16.17
CA LEU A 40 1.48 16.94 -17.18
C LEU A 40 1.40 15.77 -18.19
N PRO A 41 1.61 16.00 -19.50
CA PRO A 41 1.69 14.93 -20.49
C PRO A 41 2.92 14.05 -20.24
N PRO A 42 2.91 12.76 -20.67
CA PRO A 42 4.03 11.86 -20.41
C PRO A 42 5.40 12.36 -20.92
N SER A 43 5.46 13.05 -22.07
CA SER A 43 6.67 13.74 -22.59
C SER A 43 7.27 14.79 -21.65
N SER A 44 6.49 15.32 -20.70
CA SER A 44 6.94 16.30 -19.69
C SER A 44 7.00 15.72 -18.28
N LYS A 45 6.31 14.59 -18.01
CA LYS A 45 6.31 13.91 -16.71
C LYS A 45 7.52 12.97 -16.57
N TYR A 46 7.91 12.28 -17.63
CA TYR A 46 8.96 11.26 -17.63
C TYR A 46 10.26 11.75 -18.27
N ARG A 47 11.38 11.58 -17.57
CA ARG A 47 12.71 12.07 -17.95
C ARG A 47 13.68 10.95 -18.33
N TYR A 48 13.55 9.79 -17.70
CA TYR A 48 14.46 8.65 -17.90
C TYR A 48 13.83 7.55 -18.74
N ILE A 49 12.55 7.22 -18.51
CA ILE A 49 11.83 6.22 -19.33
C ILE A 49 11.14 6.89 -20.53
N ALA A 50 11.19 6.23 -21.69
CA ALA A 50 10.55 6.70 -22.93
C ALA A 50 9.03 6.43 -22.92
N ALA A 51 8.31 7.02 -21.97
CA ALA A 51 6.92 6.68 -21.66
C ALA A 51 5.98 6.79 -22.86
N GLU A 52 6.07 7.83 -23.69
CA GLU A 52 5.20 7.97 -24.87
C GLU A 52 5.41 6.88 -25.91
N SER A 53 6.67 6.52 -26.22
CA SER A 53 7.00 5.39 -27.09
C SER A 53 6.50 4.07 -26.49
N MET A 54 6.76 3.83 -25.20
CA MET A 54 6.31 2.62 -24.51
C MET A 54 4.78 2.50 -24.46
N LEU A 55 4.04 3.61 -24.39
CA LEU A 55 2.58 3.62 -24.50
C LEU A 55 2.17 3.24 -25.93
N MET A 56 2.54 4.04 -26.93
CA MET A 56 2.12 3.84 -28.33
C MET A 56 2.46 2.45 -28.89
N GLU A 57 3.70 1.99 -28.65
CA GLU A 57 4.20 0.71 -29.17
C GLU A 57 3.57 -0.51 -28.49
N ASN A 58 3.03 -0.36 -27.27
CA ASN A 58 2.40 -1.46 -26.51
C ASN A 58 0.89 -1.27 -26.30
N SER A 59 0.22 -0.36 -27.01
CA SER A 59 -1.23 -0.09 -26.87
C SER A 59 -2.02 -0.16 -28.19
N SER A 60 -1.40 -0.63 -29.27
CA SER A 60 -1.98 -0.63 -30.62
C SER A 60 -3.05 -1.73 -30.82
N GLY A 61 -4.20 -1.58 -30.15
CA GLY A 61 -5.41 -2.40 -30.33
C GLY A 61 -6.44 -1.75 -31.27
N ASN A 62 -7.25 -2.57 -31.95
CA ASN A 62 -8.23 -2.13 -32.95
C ASN A 62 -9.51 -1.53 -32.33
N ASN A 63 -9.79 -1.90 -31.07
CA ASN A 63 -10.93 -1.44 -30.29
C ASN A 63 -10.49 -1.14 -28.84
N ARG A 64 -11.34 -0.46 -28.08
CA ARG A 64 -11.04 -0.04 -26.70
C ARG A 64 -10.67 -1.21 -25.79
N ASN A 65 -11.32 -2.36 -25.95
CA ASN A 65 -11.14 -3.54 -25.11
C ASN A 65 -9.80 -4.25 -25.39
N GLU A 66 -9.37 -4.34 -26.65
CA GLU A 66 -8.02 -4.77 -27.04
C GLU A 66 -6.94 -3.84 -26.46
N SER A 67 -7.09 -2.52 -26.62
CA SER A 67 -6.12 -1.56 -26.10
C SER A 67 -5.99 -1.62 -24.58
N LEU A 68 -7.11 -1.76 -23.84
CA LEU A 68 -7.09 -1.97 -22.39
C LEU A 68 -6.39 -3.29 -22.00
N SER A 69 -6.62 -4.38 -22.75
CA SER A 69 -5.93 -5.67 -22.56
C SER A 69 -4.42 -5.58 -22.82
N LEU A 70 -3.99 -4.76 -23.78
CA LEU A 70 -2.57 -4.52 -24.05
C LEU A 70 -1.93 -3.64 -22.95
N LEU A 71 -2.62 -2.58 -22.51
CA LEU A 71 -2.17 -1.75 -21.37
C LEU A 71 -2.09 -2.54 -20.05
N GLN A 72 -2.97 -3.52 -19.84
CA GLN A 72 -2.89 -4.45 -18.71
C GLN A 72 -1.59 -5.27 -18.73
N LYS A 73 -1.12 -5.70 -19.92
CA LYS A 73 0.19 -6.37 -20.08
C LYS A 73 1.36 -5.43 -19.82
N LEU A 74 1.28 -4.18 -20.28
CA LEU A 74 2.29 -3.14 -20.02
C LEU A 74 2.42 -2.85 -18.52
N SER A 75 1.31 -2.64 -17.79
CA SER A 75 1.31 -2.50 -16.32
C SER A 75 1.93 -3.73 -15.62
N THR A 76 1.59 -4.93 -16.08
CA THR A 76 2.14 -6.20 -15.54
C THR A 76 3.66 -6.29 -15.73
N ALA A 77 4.20 -5.85 -16.86
CA ALA A 77 5.63 -5.82 -17.11
C ALA A 77 6.34 -4.71 -16.28
N LEU A 78 5.73 -3.53 -16.14
CA LEU A 78 6.26 -2.46 -15.27
C LEU A 78 6.32 -2.88 -13.80
N ASN A 79 5.35 -3.65 -13.30
CA ASN A 79 5.34 -4.24 -11.95
C ASN A 79 6.54 -5.18 -11.71
N ILE A 80 7.08 -5.79 -12.77
CA ILE A 80 8.27 -6.65 -12.69
C ILE A 80 9.55 -5.81 -12.77
N LEU A 81 9.58 -4.78 -13.63
CA LEU A 81 10.68 -3.82 -13.71
C LEU A 81 10.84 -2.98 -12.42
N GLU A 82 9.74 -2.64 -11.75
CA GLU A 82 9.71 -2.04 -10.41
C GLU A 82 10.47 -2.92 -9.40
N LYS A 83 10.17 -4.23 -9.37
CA LYS A 83 10.84 -5.18 -8.48
C LYS A 83 12.34 -5.34 -8.79
N TYR A 84 12.75 -5.27 -10.06
CA TYR A 84 14.18 -5.23 -10.40
C TYR A 84 14.86 -3.95 -9.85
N GLY A 85 14.22 -2.79 -9.99
CA GLY A 85 14.69 -1.53 -9.42
C GLY A 85 14.80 -1.55 -7.89
N SER A 86 13.73 -1.95 -7.20
CA SER A 86 13.70 -2.04 -5.73
C SER A 86 14.71 -3.05 -5.16
N ASN A 87 15.02 -4.14 -5.88
CA ASN A 87 16.05 -5.09 -5.49
C ASN A 87 17.49 -4.54 -5.62
N LEU A 88 17.69 -3.49 -6.43
CA LEU A 88 18.98 -2.82 -6.62
C LEU A 88 19.17 -1.64 -5.65
N THR A 89 18.10 -0.94 -5.25
CA THR A 89 18.17 0.11 -4.22
C THR A 89 18.31 -0.47 -2.81
N ASN A 90 17.73 -1.65 -2.53
CA ASN A 90 17.82 -2.32 -1.24
C ASN A 90 19.29 -2.62 -0.83
N HIS A 91 19.62 -2.39 0.43
CA HIS A 91 20.93 -2.69 1.02
C HIS A 91 21.23 -4.21 1.03
N ASN A 92 20.20 -5.04 1.25
CA ASN A 92 20.29 -6.50 1.30
C ASN A 92 19.96 -7.14 -0.07
N ARG A 93 20.80 -6.88 -1.09
CA ARG A 93 20.56 -7.32 -2.48
C ARG A 93 20.57 -8.85 -2.65
N PRO A 94 19.70 -9.43 -3.49
CA PRO A 94 19.72 -10.87 -3.80
C PRO A 94 21.07 -11.31 -4.40
N LYS A 95 21.57 -12.51 -4.03
CA LYS A 95 22.92 -13.00 -4.41
C LYS A 95 23.24 -12.96 -5.92
N TYR A 96 22.23 -13.00 -6.78
CA TYR A 96 22.35 -13.01 -8.24
C TYR A 96 21.94 -11.69 -8.91
N TRP A 97 21.87 -10.57 -8.17
CA TRP A 97 21.41 -9.26 -8.67
C TRP A 97 22.12 -8.77 -9.94
N ARG A 98 23.33 -9.24 -10.23
CA ARG A 98 24.17 -8.81 -11.35
C ARG A 98 23.70 -9.26 -12.74
N THR A 99 22.77 -10.22 -12.85
CA THR A 99 22.40 -10.83 -14.14
C THR A 99 20.90 -11.09 -14.27
N VAL A 100 20.31 -10.65 -15.38
CA VAL A 100 18.94 -11.01 -15.81
C VAL A 100 19.05 -11.98 -16.98
N LYS A 101 18.53 -13.20 -16.83
CA LYS A 101 18.55 -14.22 -17.89
C LYS A 101 17.27 -14.22 -18.72
N PHE A 102 17.41 -14.37 -20.04
CA PHE A 102 16.29 -14.37 -20.98
C PHE A 102 15.56 -15.72 -21.05
N ASN A 103 16.21 -16.83 -20.67
CA ASN A 103 15.56 -18.13 -20.50
C ASN A 103 14.52 -18.18 -19.35
N ASN A 104 14.48 -17.18 -18.45
CA ASN A 104 13.50 -17.13 -17.38
C ASN A 104 12.09 -16.96 -17.98
N PRO A 105 11.16 -17.93 -17.79
CA PRO A 105 9.84 -17.86 -18.43
C PRO A 105 9.06 -16.60 -18.07
N VAL A 106 9.12 -16.15 -16.81
CA VAL A 106 8.40 -14.95 -16.33
C VAL A 106 8.94 -13.70 -17.03
N PHE A 107 10.26 -13.57 -17.15
CA PHE A 107 10.87 -12.46 -17.89
C PHE A 107 10.42 -12.48 -19.35
N ARG A 108 10.52 -13.65 -20.00
CA ARG A 108 10.22 -13.84 -21.43
C ARG A 108 8.75 -13.58 -21.80
N THR A 109 7.80 -13.90 -20.93
CA THR A 109 6.36 -13.72 -21.18
C THR A 109 5.77 -12.40 -20.66
N THR A 110 6.60 -11.51 -20.12
CA THR A 110 6.14 -10.19 -19.61
C THR A 110 7.03 -9.04 -20.07
N VAL A 111 8.27 -8.97 -19.58
CA VAL A 111 9.20 -7.86 -19.82
C VAL A 111 9.87 -7.95 -21.20
N ASP A 112 10.14 -9.16 -21.68
CA ASP A 112 10.71 -9.38 -23.03
C ASP A 112 9.65 -9.27 -24.14
N SER A 113 8.36 -9.38 -23.79
CA SER A 113 7.23 -9.27 -24.70
C SER A 113 6.69 -7.84 -24.86
N ILE A 114 7.26 -6.84 -24.16
CA ILE A 114 6.93 -5.42 -24.33
C ILE A 114 8.09 -4.64 -24.97
N GLN A 115 7.77 -3.71 -25.85
CA GLN A 115 8.76 -2.75 -26.34
C GLN A 115 9.19 -1.81 -25.21
N GLY A 116 10.48 -1.48 -25.17
CA GLY A 116 11.11 -0.69 -24.11
C GLY A 116 11.53 -1.50 -22.86
N GLY A 117 11.04 -2.72 -22.64
CA GLY A 117 11.34 -3.51 -21.43
C GLY A 117 12.84 -3.71 -21.16
N ARG A 118 13.61 -4.06 -22.20
CA ARG A 118 15.09 -4.17 -22.12
C ARG A 118 15.78 -2.81 -21.93
N ALA A 119 15.20 -1.71 -22.42
CA ALA A 119 15.78 -0.37 -22.27
C ALA A 119 15.75 0.09 -20.80
N VAL A 120 14.70 -0.25 -20.06
CA VAL A 120 14.62 0.02 -18.60
C VAL A 120 15.71 -0.75 -17.83
N LEU A 121 16.02 -2.00 -18.22
CA LEU A 121 17.16 -2.73 -17.63
C LEU A 121 18.51 -2.06 -17.95
N ASN A 122 18.70 -1.55 -19.17
CA ASN A 122 19.90 -0.78 -19.52
C ASN A 122 20.03 0.50 -18.69
N LEU A 123 18.90 1.18 -18.40
CA LEU A 123 18.88 2.37 -17.54
C LEU A 123 19.29 2.05 -16.09
N TYR A 124 18.86 0.90 -15.54
CA TYR A 124 19.30 0.38 -14.24
C TYR A 124 20.78 -0.07 -14.20
N GLY A 125 21.44 -0.24 -15.35
CA GLY A 125 22.87 -0.58 -15.44
C GLY A 125 23.20 -1.99 -15.96
N TYR A 126 22.21 -2.77 -16.40
CA TYR A 126 22.44 -4.08 -17.04
C TYR A 126 22.92 -3.94 -18.50
N THR A 127 24.06 -3.28 -18.72
CA THR A 127 24.53 -2.88 -20.06
C THR A 127 25.43 -3.90 -20.76
N ASN A 128 25.93 -4.93 -20.08
CA ASN A 128 26.74 -5.98 -20.69
C ASN A 128 25.84 -7.09 -21.28
N GLN A 129 25.95 -7.34 -22.58
CA GLN A 129 25.04 -8.25 -23.27
C GLN A 129 25.61 -9.68 -23.33
N GLN A 130 24.88 -10.62 -22.73
CA GLN A 130 25.25 -12.05 -22.68
C GLN A 130 24.43 -12.88 -23.66
N GLN A 131 24.90 -14.09 -23.97
CA GLN A 131 24.26 -15.01 -24.93
C GLN A 131 22.81 -15.41 -24.55
N ASP A 132 22.46 -15.30 -23.27
CA ASP A 132 21.14 -15.62 -22.69
C ASP A 132 20.74 -14.57 -21.62
N GLY A 133 21.05 -13.28 -21.84
CA GLY A 133 20.66 -12.24 -20.88
C GLY A 133 21.37 -10.91 -20.99
N LEU A 134 21.18 -10.10 -19.95
CA LEU A 134 21.96 -8.89 -19.67
C LEU A 134 22.62 -9.03 -18.29
N SER A 135 23.82 -8.46 -18.13
CA SER A 135 24.47 -8.31 -16.83
C SER A 135 24.97 -6.89 -16.61
N PHE A 136 25.29 -6.56 -15.36
CA PHE A 136 26.20 -5.46 -15.09
C PHE A 136 27.57 -5.74 -15.73
N PRO A 137 28.32 -4.70 -16.14
CA PRO A 137 29.75 -4.80 -16.46
C PRO A 137 30.57 -5.30 -15.26
N ASP A 138 31.67 -6.00 -15.53
CA ASP A 138 32.48 -6.67 -14.49
C ASP A 138 33.26 -5.69 -13.59
N ASP A 139 33.55 -4.48 -14.08
CA ASP A 139 34.16 -3.37 -13.35
C ASP A 139 33.18 -2.67 -12.38
N VAL A 140 31.87 -2.75 -12.62
CA VAL A 140 30.85 -2.10 -11.79
C VAL A 140 30.56 -2.95 -10.55
N VAL A 141 31.21 -2.65 -9.43
CA VAL A 141 31.09 -3.43 -8.17
C VAL A 141 29.72 -3.27 -7.48
N GLN A 142 29.13 -2.07 -7.54
CA GLN A 142 27.80 -1.76 -6.97
C GLN A 142 26.96 -0.96 -7.98
N PRO A 143 25.62 -1.05 -7.96
CA PRO A 143 24.76 -0.25 -8.83
C PRO A 143 24.74 1.23 -8.39
N ASP A 144 24.47 2.12 -9.33
CA ASP A 144 24.15 3.54 -9.05
C ASP A 144 22.76 3.63 -8.40
N VAL A 145 22.71 3.56 -7.07
CA VAL A 145 21.47 3.54 -6.29
C VAL A 145 20.61 4.78 -6.54
N GLY A 146 21.23 5.95 -6.75
CA GLY A 146 20.51 7.20 -7.02
C GLY A 146 19.78 7.13 -8.36
N LYS A 147 20.52 6.86 -9.44
CA LYS A 147 19.92 6.71 -10.78
C LYS A 147 18.90 5.58 -10.85
N VAL A 148 19.16 4.45 -10.19
CA VAL A 148 18.20 3.34 -10.10
C VAL A 148 16.93 3.79 -9.38
N ALA A 149 17.02 4.55 -8.27
CA ALA A 149 15.84 5.07 -7.57
C ALA A 149 15.00 5.99 -8.48
N SER A 150 15.61 6.96 -9.18
CA SER A 150 14.92 7.85 -10.12
C SER A 150 14.19 7.09 -11.23
N VAL A 151 14.85 6.10 -11.86
CA VAL A 151 14.26 5.26 -12.91
C VAL A 151 13.14 4.38 -12.34
N THR A 152 13.31 3.83 -11.13
CA THR A 152 12.29 3.00 -10.47
C THR A 152 11.05 3.83 -10.17
N LEU A 153 11.21 5.05 -9.64
CA LEU A 153 10.12 5.94 -9.30
C LEU A 153 9.28 6.31 -10.55
N GLU A 154 9.92 6.52 -11.69
CA GLU A 154 9.21 6.73 -12.98
C GLU A 154 8.47 5.47 -13.45
N VAL A 155 9.06 4.28 -13.32
CA VAL A 155 8.36 3.00 -13.62
C VAL A 155 7.14 2.81 -12.72
N MET A 156 7.23 3.18 -11.45
CA MET A 156 6.12 3.10 -10.49
C MET A 156 5.00 4.10 -10.79
N CYS A 157 5.36 5.33 -11.17
CA CYS A 157 4.41 6.36 -11.58
C CYS A 157 3.66 5.94 -12.85
N LEU A 158 4.37 5.47 -13.89
CA LEU A 158 3.73 5.03 -15.14
C LEU A 158 2.81 3.82 -14.92
N ARG A 159 3.19 2.90 -14.04
CA ARG A 159 2.30 1.80 -13.64
C ARG A 159 1.05 2.31 -12.93
N MET A 160 1.17 3.28 -12.02
CA MET A 160 0.02 3.86 -11.31
C MET A 160 -0.94 4.56 -12.27
N GLU A 161 -0.44 5.37 -13.21
CA GLU A 161 -1.25 6.02 -14.25
C GLU A 161 -1.99 4.98 -15.10
N LEU A 162 -1.30 3.92 -15.57
CA LEU A 162 -1.94 2.81 -16.29
C LEU A 162 -3.01 2.09 -15.46
N ASP A 163 -2.71 1.76 -14.21
CA ASP A 163 -3.65 1.08 -13.30
C ASP A 163 -4.88 1.95 -12.98
N MET A 164 -4.79 3.28 -13.11
CA MET A 164 -5.93 4.20 -12.99
C MET A 164 -6.69 4.40 -14.32
N LEU A 165 -5.99 4.44 -15.46
CA LEU A 165 -6.60 4.51 -16.80
C LEU A 165 -7.45 3.26 -17.08
N ILE A 166 -6.93 2.08 -16.76
CA ILE A 166 -7.63 0.79 -16.93
C ILE A 166 -8.92 0.74 -16.09
N LYS A 167 -8.90 1.35 -14.89
CA LYS A 167 -10.07 1.44 -13.99
C LYS A 167 -11.03 2.59 -14.33
N GLY A 168 -10.67 3.47 -15.27
CA GLY A 168 -11.43 4.69 -15.57
C GLY A 168 -11.41 5.73 -14.44
N THR A 169 -10.42 5.69 -13.54
CA THR A 169 -10.29 6.59 -12.38
C THR A 169 -9.15 7.59 -12.49
N HIS A 170 -8.50 7.68 -13.66
CA HIS A 170 -7.40 8.61 -13.89
C HIS A 170 -7.91 10.07 -13.85
N PRO A 171 -7.22 11.01 -13.17
CA PRO A 171 -7.68 12.41 -13.09
C PRO A 171 -7.52 13.16 -14.41
N HIS A 172 -6.53 12.77 -15.23
CA HIS A 172 -6.16 13.44 -16.49
C HIS A 172 -6.04 12.48 -17.69
N PRO A 173 -7.11 11.74 -18.07
CA PRO A 173 -7.06 10.76 -19.16
C PRO A 173 -6.78 11.40 -20.53
N GLU A 174 -7.06 12.70 -20.70
CA GLU A 174 -6.94 13.45 -21.94
C GLU A 174 -5.50 13.53 -22.48
N PHE A 175 -4.48 13.25 -21.68
CA PHE A 175 -3.09 13.13 -22.13
C PHE A 175 -2.80 11.77 -22.79
N PHE A 176 -3.48 10.71 -22.34
CA PHE A 176 -3.28 9.34 -22.82
C PHE A 176 -4.18 9.01 -24.01
N GLU A 177 -5.40 9.54 -24.04
CA GLU A 177 -6.31 9.44 -25.19
C GLU A 177 -5.72 10.04 -26.48
N ARG A 178 -4.84 11.04 -26.37
CA ARG A 178 -4.09 11.62 -27.50
C ARG A 178 -3.00 10.70 -28.04
N LEU A 179 -2.44 9.85 -27.20
CA LEU A 179 -1.41 8.86 -27.56
C LEU A 179 -2.04 7.53 -28.01
N ILE A 180 -3.26 7.23 -27.54
CA ILE A 180 -3.96 5.97 -27.75
C ILE A 180 -5.40 6.25 -28.23
N PRO A 181 -5.60 6.60 -29.51
CA PRO A 181 -6.90 7.07 -30.01
C PRO A 181 -8.05 6.05 -29.82
N SER A 182 -7.75 4.75 -29.84
CA SER A 182 -8.73 3.67 -29.62
C SER A 182 -9.32 3.63 -28.22
N LEU A 183 -8.81 4.41 -27.25
CA LEU A 183 -9.49 4.63 -25.97
C LEU A 183 -10.73 5.54 -26.09
N THR A 184 -10.79 6.42 -27.10
CA THR A 184 -11.89 7.40 -27.24
C THR A 184 -13.16 6.83 -27.89
N VAL A 185 -13.09 5.62 -28.45
CA VAL A 185 -14.23 4.95 -29.08
C VAL A 185 -15.10 4.29 -28.01
N GLN A 186 -16.39 4.65 -27.99
CA GLN A 186 -17.43 3.90 -27.28
C GLN A 186 -18.04 2.87 -28.23
N ASP A 187 -18.19 1.63 -27.77
CA ASP A 187 -18.87 0.58 -28.52
C ASP A 187 -20.40 0.84 -28.46
N GLU A 188 -21.06 1.13 -29.60
CA GLU A 188 -22.53 1.13 -29.67
C GLU A 188 -23.05 -0.32 -29.75
N GLU A 189 -23.90 -0.72 -28.81
CA GLU A 189 -24.58 -2.02 -28.84
C GLU A 189 -25.61 -2.08 -29.97
N ILE A 190 -25.31 -2.81 -31.05
CA ILE A 190 -26.29 -3.16 -32.08
C ILE A 190 -26.49 -4.68 -32.10
N SER A 191 -27.66 -5.10 -31.66
CA SER A 191 -28.15 -6.47 -31.80
C SER A 191 -28.93 -6.63 -33.11
N THR A 192 -28.56 -7.59 -33.96
CA THR A 192 -29.49 -8.28 -34.87
C THR A 192 -28.85 -9.53 -35.49
N ASP A 193 -29.69 -10.38 -36.06
CA ASP A 193 -29.36 -11.72 -36.54
C ASP A 193 -29.11 -11.78 -38.07
N ALA A 194 -28.39 -12.82 -38.49
CA ALA A 194 -28.31 -13.41 -39.84
C ALA A 194 -27.95 -12.59 -41.12
N ALA A 195 -26.93 -13.13 -41.82
CA ALA A 195 -26.85 -13.34 -43.29
C ALA A 195 -26.43 -12.21 -44.29
N ALA A 196 -25.11 -12.14 -44.49
CA ALA A 196 -24.41 -12.29 -45.79
C ALA A 196 -24.37 -11.17 -46.88
N PHE A 197 -23.19 -11.10 -47.51
CA PHE A 197 -22.76 -10.38 -48.72
C PHE A 197 -22.50 -8.86 -48.67
N SER A 198 -21.44 -8.48 -49.38
CA SER A 198 -20.84 -7.15 -49.54
C SER A 198 -20.65 -6.88 -51.06
N PRO A 199 -20.10 -5.72 -51.52
CA PRO A 199 -19.85 -4.43 -50.86
C PRO A 199 -20.25 -3.20 -51.75
N ILE A 200 -19.71 -2.01 -51.42
CA ILE A 200 -19.40 -0.85 -52.29
C ILE A 200 -20.33 0.39 -52.30
N GLU A 201 -19.68 1.54 -52.04
CA GLU A 201 -19.99 2.95 -52.34
C GLU A 201 -21.03 3.80 -51.57
N ARG A 202 -20.76 5.12 -51.65
CA ARG A 202 -21.48 6.28 -51.10
C ARG A 202 -22.16 7.01 -52.30
N PRO A 203 -22.67 8.27 -52.25
CA PRO A 203 -22.98 9.15 -51.10
C PRO A 203 -24.36 9.89 -51.15
N LEU A 204 -24.89 10.24 -49.96
CA LEU A 204 -25.42 11.59 -49.60
C LEU A 204 -26.76 12.16 -50.18
N GLU A 205 -27.49 12.86 -49.29
CA GLU A 205 -28.33 14.09 -49.48
C GLU A 205 -29.86 14.04 -49.81
N LYS A 206 -30.64 14.74 -48.94
CA LYS A 206 -31.87 15.56 -49.21
C LYS A 206 -33.18 14.82 -49.62
N GLN A 207 -34.42 15.34 -49.42
CA GLN A 207 -34.91 16.54 -48.69
C GLN A 207 -36.40 16.43 -48.26
N THR A 208 -36.77 17.21 -47.24
CA THR A 208 -38.04 17.97 -47.01
C THR A 208 -39.40 17.41 -47.48
N LEU A 209 -40.40 17.36 -46.57
CA LEU A 209 -41.62 18.21 -46.63
C LEU A 209 -42.56 18.07 -45.41
N SER A 210 -42.92 19.23 -44.86
CA SER A 210 -43.97 19.48 -43.84
C SER A 210 -45.13 20.27 -44.52
N PRO A 211 -46.18 20.84 -43.87
CA PRO A 211 -46.51 20.90 -42.43
C PRO A 211 -48.03 20.77 -42.05
N ALA A 212 -48.33 21.04 -40.76
CA ALA A 212 -49.58 21.64 -40.23
C ALA A 212 -50.86 20.78 -40.13
N LEU A 213 -51.73 20.90 -39.09
CA LEU A 213 -51.70 21.75 -37.87
C LEU A 213 -52.67 21.24 -36.76
N THR A 214 -52.39 21.59 -35.49
CA THR A 214 -53.27 21.50 -34.28
C THR A 214 -53.56 20.09 -33.66
N PRO A 215 -54.02 19.97 -32.39
CA PRO A 215 -53.11 20.08 -31.23
C PRO A 215 -53.31 19.04 -30.08
N SER A 216 -52.45 19.14 -29.05
CA SER A 216 -52.62 18.73 -27.63
C SER A 216 -51.94 17.45 -27.08
N GLN A 217 -51.22 17.68 -25.97
CA GLN A 217 -50.78 16.82 -24.84
C GLN A 217 -50.15 15.40 -25.02
N PRO A 218 -49.01 15.11 -24.36
CA PRO A 218 -48.44 13.77 -24.20
C PRO A 218 -48.28 13.29 -22.72
N LYS A 219 -48.33 11.95 -22.52
CA LYS A 219 -47.94 11.17 -21.30
C LYS A 219 -48.85 11.35 -20.05
N SER A 220 -49.12 10.34 -19.21
CA SER A 220 -48.83 8.89 -19.22
C SER A 220 -49.87 8.10 -18.38
N PRO A 221 -50.03 6.77 -18.55
CA PRO A 221 -51.13 6.01 -17.94
C PRO A 221 -50.85 5.33 -16.58
N PHE A 222 -51.82 5.48 -15.66
CA PHE A 222 -52.49 4.48 -14.79
C PHE A 222 -51.84 3.08 -14.60
N SER A 223 -51.58 2.59 -13.37
CA SER A 223 -52.51 2.10 -12.30
C SER A 223 -53.03 0.65 -12.54
N PRO A 224 -53.25 -0.22 -11.51
CA PRO A 224 -54.16 0.02 -10.38
C PRO A 224 -53.74 -0.50 -8.97
N ALA A 225 -54.56 -0.19 -7.95
CA ALA A 225 -54.61 -0.85 -6.63
C ALA A 225 -55.58 -2.07 -6.67
N LEU A 226 -55.75 -2.97 -5.67
CA LEU A 226 -56.05 -2.91 -4.22
C LEU A 226 -55.78 -4.33 -3.62
N SER A 227 -55.72 -4.70 -2.33
CA SER A 227 -55.56 -4.12 -0.97
C SER A 227 -55.35 -5.35 -0.01
N LEU A 228 -55.49 -5.42 1.33
CA LEU A 228 -56.00 -4.58 2.44
C LEU A 228 -55.45 -5.12 3.81
N SER A 229 -55.69 -4.39 4.91
CA SER A 229 -55.83 -4.87 6.31
C SER A 229 -54.61 -5.04 7.24
N SER A 230 -54.82 -4.56 8.50
CA SER A 230 -54.09 -4.80 9.77
C SER A 230 -52.82 -4.00 10.08
N LEU A 231 -52.92 -3.06 11.05
CA LEU A 231 -51.79 -2.26 11.59
C LEU A 231 -52.09 -1.71 13.00
N VAL A 232 -51.22 -2.01 13.99
CA VAL A 232 -51.18 -1.44 15.36
C VAL A 232 -49.74 -1.62 15.92
N PRO A 233 -49.28 -0.88 16.96
CA PRO A 233 -48.78 0.50 16.86
C PRO A 233 -47.29 0.66 17.25
N SER A 234 -46.65 1.75 16.81
CA SER A 234 -45.35 2.21 17.33
C SER A 234 -45.51 3.17 18.52
N LYS A 235 -44.47 3.30 19.35
CA LYS A 235 -44.38 4.33 20.41
C LYS A 235 -43.53 5.50 19.90
N HIS A 236 -44.11 6.69 19.82
CA HIS A 236 -43.40 7.94 19.54
C HIS A 236 -43.49 8.91 20.72
N THR A 237 -42.45 9.73 20.91
CA THR A 237 -42.47 10.88 21.81
C THR A 237 -43.30 12.01 21.18
N GLU A 238 -44.20 12.59 21.95
CA GLU A 238 -45.15 13.60 21.44
C GLU A 238 -44.50 14.98 21.27
N ASN A 239 -44.42 15.44 20.02
CA ASN A 239 -44.09 16.82 19.67
C ASN A 239 -45.36 17.68 19.54
N CYS A 240 -45.17 18.99 19.63
CA CYS A 240 -46.19 20.02 19.53
C CYS A 240 -47.04 19.88 18.25
N THR A 241 -48.37 19.80 18.39
CA THR A 241 -49.30 19.55 17.27
C THR A 241 -49.38 20.67 16.24
N ILE A 242 -48.83 21.86 16.50
CA ILE A 242 -48.79 22.99 15.55
C ILE A 242 -47.46 23.08 14.79
N CYS A 243 -46.31 22.87 15.45
CA CYS A 243 -45.00 23.05 14.82
C CYS A 243 -44.22 21.76 14.56
N GLY A 244 -44.63 20.62 15.13
CA GLY A 244 -44.00 19.30 14.95
C GLY A 244 -42.58 19.14 15.53
N ILE A 245 -41.92 20.23 15.94
CA ILE A 245 -40.47 20.27 16.23
C ILE A 245 -40.16 20.14 17.73
N PHE A 246 -40.88 20.86 18.59
CA PHE A 246 -40.60 20.93 20.03
C PHE A 246 -41.51 19.99 20.84
N PRO A 247 -41.04 19.40 21.95
CA PRO A 247 -41.85 18.52 22.79
C PRO A 247 -43.03 19.26 23.43
N VAL A 248 -44.11 18.52 23.69
CA VAL A 248 -45.30 19.05 24.40
C VAL A 248 -44.94 19.45 25.82
N SER A 249 -45.26 20.68 26.20
CA SER A 249 -45.07 21.22 27.56
C SER A 249 -46.39 21.64 28.23
N ALA A 250 -47.41 21.95 27.43
CA ALA A 250 -48.73 22.35 27.89
C ALA A 250 -49.83 21.69 27.05
N HIS A 251 -50.90 21.25 27.71
CA HIS A 251 -52.11 20.73 27.08
C HIS A 251 -53.30 21.66 27.36
N CYS A 252 -54.05 22.01 26.32
CA CYS A 252 -55.30 22.74 26.43
C CYS A 252 -56.48 21.82 26.05
N PRO A 253 -57.31 21.37 27.02
CA PRO A 253 -58.45 20.50 26.72
C PRO A 253 -59.46 21.14 25.77
N THR A 254 -59.72 22.45 25.94
CA THR A 254 -60.74 23.20 25.17
C THR A 254 -60.37 23.39 23.70
N CYS A 255 -59.08 23.44 23.37
CA CYS A 255 -58.59 23.48 21.98
C CYS A 255 -58.24 22.08 21.43
N THR A 256 -58.27 21.04 22.27
CA THR A 256 -57.71 19.70 22.02
C THR A 256 -56.31 19.70 21.41
N GLN A 257 -55.47 20.69 21.75
CA GLN A 257 -54.09 20.82 21.26
C GLN A 257 -53.07 20.49 22.35
N ARG A 258 -51.98 19.84 21.95
CA ARG A 258 -50.84 19.48 22.79
C ARG A 258 -49.63 20.24 22.27
N LEU A 259 -49.20 21.27 22.99
CA LEU A 259 -48.33 22.32 22.46
C LEU A 259 -47.04 22.47 23.27
N CYS A 260 -45.97 22.90 22.61
CA CYS A 260 -44.81 23.47 23.28
C CYS A 260 -45.13 24.89 23.80
N THR A 261 -44.32 25.41 24.72
CA THR A 261 -44.60 26.66 25.45
C THR A 261 -44.90 27.84 24.54
N GLU A 262 -44.16 27.99 23.45
CA GLU A 262 -44.31 29.15 22.57
C GLU A 262 -45.50 29.03 21.61
N CYS A 263 -45.78 27.83 21.08
CA CYS A 263 -47.00 27.59 20.32
C CYS A 263 -48.25 27.73 21.21
N ASP A 264 -48.19 27.30 22.47
CA ASP A 264 -49.27 27.50 23.43
C ASP A 264 -49.50 28.99 23.72
N ARG A 265 -48.43 29.74 24.00
CA ARG A 265 -48.47 31.19 24.26
C ARG A 265 -49.05 31.96 23.09
N LEU A 266 -48.68 31.60 21.85
CA LEU A 266 -49.18 32.24 20.64
C LEU A 266 -50.64 31.84 20.33
N TYR A 267 -50.99 30.56 20.40
CA TYR A 267 -52.34 30.09 20.03
C TYR A 267 -53.43 30.59 20.99
N HIS A 268 -53.07 30.74 22.28
CA HIS A 268 -53.93 31.30 23.34
C HIS A 268 -53.67 32.80 23.60
N SER A 269 -52.94 33.51 22.72
CA SER A 269 -52.85 34.98 22.77
C SER A 269 -54.11 35.67 22.24
N HIS A 270 -54.89 34.98 21.40
CA HIS A 270 -56.11 35.50 20.80
C HIS A 270 -57.23 35.64 21.84
N SER A 271 -57.98 36.76 21.82
CA SER A 271 -59.01 37.08 22.81
C SER A 271 -60.09 36.00 22.99
N GLY A 272 -60.51 35.36 21.90
CA GLY A 272 -61.45 34.22 21.93
C GLY A 272 -60.87 32.87 22.37
N ARG A 273 -59.62 32.82 22.85
CA ARG A 273 -58.93 31.60 23.34
C ARG A 273 -58.09 31.81 24.61
N SER A 274 -57.82 33.06 25.01
CA SER A 274 -56.93 33.37 26.15
C SER A 274 -57.48 32.95 27.52
N THR A 275 -58.78 32.71 27.63
CA THR A 275 -59.47 32.20 28.82
C THR A 275 -59.43 30.68 28.95
N HIS A 276 -58.85 29.96 27.99
CA HIS A 276 -58.82 28.49 28.02
C HIS A 276 -57.82 27.97 29.08
N ILE A 277 -58.23 26.90 29.77
CA ILE A 277 -57.43 26.27 30.83
C ILE A 277 -56.29 25.47 30.20
N ARG A 278 -55.08 25.64 30.75
CA ARG A 278 -53.83 25.06 30.23
C ARG A 278 -53.06 24.34 31.34
N ILE A 279 -52.69 23.09 31.09
CA ILE A 279 -52.09 22.19 32.09
C ILE A 279 -50.62 21.92 31.71
N PRO A 280 -49.64 22.32 32.55
CA PRO A 280 -48.22 22.09 32.30
C PRO A 280 -47.76 20.69 32.76
N VAL A 281 -46.65 20.19 32.19
CA VAL A 281 -46.07 18.87 32.51
C VAL A 281 -44.63 19.02 33.02
N THR A 282 -44.32 18.49 34.22
CA THR A 282 -43.00 18.62 34.88
C THR A 282 -42.61 17.37 35.69
N SER A 283 -41.33 17.26 36.08
CA SER A 283 -40.78 16.21 36.96
C SER A 283 -39.78 16.82 37.97
N SER A 284 -39.48 16.09 39.06
CA SER A 284 -39.11 16.66 40.38
C SER A 284 -37.61 16.56 40.79
N LYS A 285 -37.22 17.24 41.88
CA LYS A 285 -35.84 17.32 42.44
C LYS A 285 -35.81 17.11 43.98
N ALA A 286 -34.69 16.59 44.50
CA ALA A 286 -34.00 16.80 45.81
C ALA A 286 -33.22 15.51 46.21
N THR A 287 -32.22 15.44 47.12
CA THR A 287 -31.72 16.28 48.24
C THR A 287 -30.17 16.30 48.35
N LYS A 288 -29.60 17.13 49.25
CA LYS A 288 -28.14 17.29 49.52
C LYS A 288 -27.62 16.46 50.72
N ARG A 289 -26.30 16.20 50.78
CA ARG A 289 -25.44 16.15 51.99
C ARG A 289 -24.01 16.68 51.68
N LEU A 290 -23.16 16.87 52.71
CA LEU A 290 -21.84 17.52 52.66
C LEU A 290 -20.76 16.72 53.42
N SER A 291 -19.51 16.70 52.94
CA SER A 291 -18.29 16.65 53.79
C SER A 291 -16.99 16.96 53.02
N SER A 292 -16.37 18.10 53.36
CA SER A 292 -14.93 18.43 53.39
C SER A 292 -13.86 17.64 52.60
N SER A 293 -12.96 18.43 51.98
CA SER A 293 -11.49 18.21 51.97
C SER A 293 -10.87 17.18 51.00
N LEU A 294 -11.26 17.25 49.73
CA LEU A 294 -10.25 17.22 48.65
C LEU A 294 -10.38 18.51 47.84
N SER A 295 -9.28 18.97 47.25
CA SER A 295 -9.31 20.17 46.41
C SER A 295 -10.12 19.90 45.15
N THR A 296 -11.13 20.74 44.88
CA THR A 296 -12.10 20.60 43.78
C THR A 296 -12.23 21.89 42.96
N TRP A 297 -12.70 21.79 41.73
CA TRP A 297 -13.09 22.93 40.90
C TRP A 297 -14.54 22.79 40.41
N GLN A 298 -15.27 23.90 40.36
CA GLN A 298 -16.65 23.91 39.88
C GLN A 298 -16.70 24.33 38.40
N CYS A 299 -17.44 23.59 37.58
CA CYS A 299 -17.61 23.92 36.17
C CYS A 299 -18.46 25.19 36.01
N SER A 300 -17.91 26.19 35.35
CA SER A 300 -18.57 27.47 35.03
C SER A 300 -19.83 27.33 34.15
N TYR A 301 -20.00 26.20 33.46
CA TYR A 301 -21.09 25.97 32.51
C TYR A 301 -22.26 25.17 33.10
N CYS A 302 -21.99 24.03 33.75
CA CYS A 302 -23.03 23.14 34.30
C CYS A 302 -23.10 23.11 35.83
N THR A 303 -22.19 23.80 36.53
CA THR A 303 -22.08 23.87 38.00
C THR A 303 -21.70 22.58 38.73
N THR A 304 -21.40 21.47 38.03
CA THR A 304 -20.81 20.27 38.62
C THR A 304 -19.48 20.58 39.32
N VAL A 305 -19.26 19.97 40.48
CA VAL A 305 -18.00 20.05 41.25
C VAL A 305 -17.16 18.82 40.90
N ASN A 306 -15.97 19.05 40.36
CA ASN A 306 -15.03 18.04 39.86
C ASN A 306 -13.76 18.01 40.72
N SER A 307 -13.03 16.89 40.73
CA SER A 307 -11.69 16.78 41.33
C SER A 307 -10.68 17.68 40.63
N MET A 308 -9.73 18.27 41.36
CA MET A 308 -8.62 19.04 40.76
C MET A 308 -7.72 18.22 39.82
N GLN A 309 -7.77 16.89 39.89
CA GLN A 309 -7.11 15.97 38.96
C GLN A 309 -7.84 15.85 37.61
N GLN A 310 -9.15 16.09 37.57
CA GLN A 310 -9.94 16.05 36.34
C GLN A 310 -9.74 17.36 35.57
N VAL A 311 -9.25 17.25 34.33
CA VAL A 311 -9.05 18.40 33.42
C VAL A 311 -10.36 18.79 32.72
N LEU A 312 -11.28 17.84 32.53
CA LEU A 312 -12.61 18.02 31.94
C LEU A 312 -13.70 17.86 33.02
N CYS A 313 -14.87 18.46 32.80
CA CYS A 313 -16.01 18.35 33.71
C CYS A 313 -16.83 17.07 33.47
N GLU A 314 -16.99 16.23 34.50
CA GLU A 314 -17.57 14.88 34.43
C GLU A 314 -19.03 14.83 33.88
N THR A 315 -19.76 15.95 33.91
CA THR A 315 -21.15 16.04 33.40
C THR A 315 -21.29 16.75 32.04
N CYS A 316 -20.21 17.29 31.46
CA CYS A 316 -20.31 18.01 30.16
C CYS A 316 -19.00 18.09 29.34
N ASP A 317 -17.95 17.37 29.75
CA ASP A 317 -16.62 17.27 29.14
C ASP A 317 -15.89 18.58 28.80
N ARG A 318 -16.34 19.73 29.35
CA ARG A 318 -15.70 21.03 29.14
C ARG A 318 -14.44 21.20 30.00
N PRO A 319 -13.34 21.74 29.46
CA PRO A 319 -12.07 21.87 30.18
C PRO A 319 -12.06 22.96 31.26
N ARG A 320 -11.32 22.68 32.34
CA ARG A 320 -11.22 23.45 33.59
C ARG A 320 -10.86 24.93 33.47
N LEU A 321 -10.08 25.31 32.45
CA LEU A 321 -9.63 26.69 32.23
C LEU A 321 -10.40 27.40 31.10
N SER A 322 -11.58 26.91 30.73
CA SER A 322 -12.48 27.60 29.80
C SER A 322 -13.13 28.82 30.47
N SER A 323 -12.49 29.98 30.31
CA SER A 323 -13.04 31.28 30.71
C SER A 323 -14.39 31.53 30.03
N ALA A 324 -15.32 32.14 30.77
CA ALA A 324 -16.63 32.54 30.23
C ALA A 324 -16.49 33.73 29.26
N ALA A 325 -16.31 33.42 27.98
CA ALA A 325 -16.57 34.36 26.90
C ALA A 325 -18.10 34.48 26.65
N PRO A 326 -18.60 35.59 26.08
CA PRO A 326 -20.03 35.75 25.84
C PRO A 326 -20.59 34.68 24.90
N SER A 327 -21.80 34.21 25.18
CA SER A 327 -22.59 33.49 24.18
C SER A 327 -22.96 34.44 23.05
N LEU A 328 -22.33 34.27 21.88
CA LEU A 328 -22.77 34.91 20.65
C LEU A 328 -24.23 34.51 20.39
N GLN A 329 -25.09 35.51 20.26
CA GLN A 329 -26.30 35.35 19.44
C GLN A 329 -25.85 35.24 17.99
N GLU A 330 -26.31 34.22 17.27
CA GLU A 330 -26.51 34.39 15.83
C GLU A 330 -27.80 35.19 15.61
N GLU A 331 -27.69 36.53 15.70
CA GLU A 331 -28.72 37.39 15.15
C GLU A 331 -28.62 37.39 13.62
N GLN A 332 -29.69 37.00 12.93
CA GLN A 332 -29.85 37.36 11.53
C GLN A 332 -30.57 38.71 11.40
N SER A 333 -29.80 39.75 11.12
CA SER A 333 -30.29 40.91 10.36
C SER A 333 -29.29 41.25 9.25
N GLN A 334 -29.85 41.44 8.05
CA GLN A 334 -29.18 41.73 6.77
C GLN A 334 -28.12 42.87 6.86
N PRO A 335 -27.05 42.89 6.01
CA PRO A 335 -27.22 42.77 4.55
C PRO A 335 -26.10 42.11 3.71
N SER A 336 -26.41 41.96 2.41
CA SER A 336 -25.47 41.85 1.29
C SER A 336 -24.47 40.70 1.32
N THR A 337 -24.88 39.55 0.75
CA THR A 337 -23.94 38.57 0.21
C THR A 337 -23.12 39.20 -0.93
N ILE A 338 -21.97 39.76 -0.59
CA ILE A 338 -20.95 40.18 -1.56
C ILE A 338 -20.31 38.91 -2.12
N SER A 339 -21.01 38.31 -3.09
CA SER A 339 -20.58 37.13 -3.87
C SER A 339 -19.29 37.39 -4.63
N GLU A 340 -19.02 38.65 -4.95
CA GLU A 340 -17.81 39.14 -5.62
C GLU A 340 -17.42 40.51 -5.04
N TRP A 341 -16.15 40.76 -4.75
CA TRP A 341 -15.65 42.03 -4.23
C TRP A 341 -14.68 42.71 -5.20
N GLN A 342 -14.94 43.98 -5.47
CA GLN A 342 -14.06 44.79 -6.31
C GLN A 342 -12.85 45.31 -5.52
N CYS A 343 -11.64 45.02 -6.01
CA CYS A 343 -10.40 45.43 -5.36
C CYS A 343 -10.21 46.95 -5.45
N LYS A 344 -10.15 47.63 -4.30
CA LYS A 344 -10.03 49.09 -4.21
C LYS A 344 -8.66 49.65 -4.65
N SER A 345 -7.75 48.80 -5.15
CA SER A 345 -6.46 49.18 -5.75
C SER A 345 -6.47 49.09 -7.28
N CYS A 346 -6.96 48.00 -7.88
CA CYS A 346 -6.90 47.76 -9.34
C CYS A 346 -8.27 47.58 -10.02
N THR A 347 -9.38 47.69 -9.29
CA THR A 347 -10.77 47.58 -9.78
C THR A 347 -11.20 46.23 -10.39
N VAL A 348 -10.34 45.20 -10.36
CA VAL A 348 -10.72 43.81 -10.64
C VAL A 348 -11.74 43.31 -9.63
N VAL A 349 -12.75 42.59 -10.11
CA VAL A 349 -13.80 41.93 -9.33
C VAL A 349 -13.34 40.50 -9.03
N ASN A 350 -13.30 40.12 -7.74
CA ASN A 350 -12.72 38.87 -7.23
C ASN A 350 -13.80 38.08 -6.50
N ALA A 351 -13.68 36.76 -6.41
CA ALA A 351 -14.68 35.95 -5.71
C ALA A 351 -14.83 36.35 -4.23
N GLY A 352 -16.06 36.35 -3.70
CA GLY A 352 -16.42 36.74 -2.32
C GLY A 352 -15.78 35.91 -1.21
N ARG A 353 -15.20 34.75 -1.58
CA ARG A 353 -14.40 33.84 -0.75
C ARG A 353 -12.88 34.08 -0.84
N SER A 354 -12.40 34.79 -1.86
CA SER A 354 -10.98 35.10 -2.01
C SER A 354 -10.55 36.21 -1.04
N ILE A 355 -9.44 35.98 -0.36
CA ILE A 355 -8.90 36.87 0.69
C ILE A 355 -7.96 37.92 0.09
N LEU A 356 -7.31 37.59 -1.04
CA LEU A 356 -6.39 38.43 -1.81
C LEU A 356 -6.99 38.72 -3.19
N CYS A 357 -6.57 39.83 -3.82
CA CYS A 357 -6.97 40.14 -5.19
C CYS A 357 -6.25 39.24 -6.20
N GLU A 358 -6.99 38.63 -7.11
CA GLU A 358 -6.53 37.59 -8.05
C GLU A 358 -5.54 38.13 -9.11
N VAL A 359 -5.43 39.47 -9.25
CA VAL A 359 -4.58 40.15 -10.25
C VAL A 359 -3.49 41.05 -9.62
N CYS A 360 -3.57 41.37 -8.33
CA CYS A 360 -2.55 42.20 -7.66
C CYS A 360 -2.19 41.77 -6.23
N GLU A 361 -2.64 40.58 -5.82
CA GLU A 361 -2.34 39.87 -4.57
C GLU A 361 -2.62 40.64 -3.26
N ARG A 362 -3.22 41.84 -3.33
CA ARG A 362 -3.52 42.66 -2.15
C ARG A 362 -4.73 42.16 -1.35
N PRO A 363 -4.67 42.14 0.00
CA PRO A 363 -5.78 41.71 0.84
C PRO A 363 -7.08 42.51 0.67
N ARG A 364 -8.23 41.83 0.80
CA ARG A 364 -9.59 42.40 0.72
C ARG A 364 -9.85 43.59 1.66
N LEU A 365 -9.19 43.62 2.81
CA LEU A 365 -9.32 44.68 3.83
C LEU A 365 -8.17 45.70 3.80
N ALA A 366 -7.25 45.61 2.83
CA ALA A 366 -6.19 46.60 2.68
C ALA A 366 -6.79 47.98 2.36
N THR A 367 -6.60 48.94 3.26
CA THR A 367 -7.05 50.32 3.04
C THR A 367 -6.36 50.93 1.83
N LYS A 368 -7.08 51.83 1.13
CA LYS A 368 -6.46 52.67 0.10
C LYS A 368 -5.28 53.41 0.73
N PRO A 369 -4.12 53.57 0.04
CA PRO A 369 -3.04 54.40 0.56
C PRO A 369 -3.56 55.78 0.96
N PRO A 370 -2.99 56.42 2.00
CA PRO A 370 -3.41 57.77 2.37
C PRO A 370 -3.34 58.66 1.13
N VAL A 371 -4.47 59.29 0.79
CA VAL A 371 -4.51 60.28 -0.28
C VAL A 371 -3.60 61.40 0.19
N THR A 372 -2.43 61.51 -0.44
CA THR A 372 -1.58 62.68 -0.28
C THR A 372 -2.42 63.90 -0.59
N PRO A 373 -2.47 64.91 0.31
CA PRO A 373 -3.20 66.14 0.02
C PRO A 373 -2.65 66.68 -1.30
N SER A 374 -3.56 67.07 -2.20
CA SER A 374 -3.25 67.34 -3.61
C SER A 374 -2.06 68.27 -3.75
N ARG A 375 -0.88 67.71 -4.07
CA ARG A 375 0.33 68.49 -4.29
C ARG A 375 0.01 69.47 -5.42
N PRO A 376 0.00 70.80 -5.19
CA PRO A 376 -0.17 71.73 -6.28
C PRO A 376 0.95 71.47 -7.29
N THR A 377 0.59 71.33 -8.56
CA THR A 377 1.52 70.98 -9.63
C THR A 377 2.71 71.94 -9.58
N PRO A 378 3.93 71.47 -9.26
CA PRO A 378 5.11 72.27 -9.49
C PRO A 378 5.20 72.40 -11.01
N THR A 379 4.99 73.61 -11.51
CA THR A 379 5.27 73.97 -12.90
C THR A 379 6.65 73.46 -13.27
N ALA A 380 6.82 72.91 -14.48
CA ALA A 380 8.10 72.42 -14.96
C ALA A 380 9.09 73.59 -15.17
N ALA A 381 9.73 74.02 -14.10
CA ALA A 381 10.56 75.21 -14.02
C ALA A 381 11.67 75.04 -12.97
N GLY A 382 12.81 74.50 -13.38
CA GLY A 382 14.08 74.63 -12.66
C GLY A 382 14.25 73.76 -11.40
N LEU A 383 14.37 72.44 -11.59
CA LEU A 383 15.16 71.60 -10.68
C LEU A 383 16.31 70.98 -11.48
N THR A 384 17.54 71.34 -11.13
CA THR A 384 18.79 70.77 -11.68
C THR A 384 18.97 69.34 -11.15
N ASP A 385 19.64 68.46 -11.91
CA ASP A 385 19.65 66.99 -11.75
C ASP A 385 20.17 66.40 -10.41
N CYS A 386 20.56 67.23 -9.44
CA CYS A 386 21.26 66.83 -8.21
C CYS A 386 20.37 66.70 -6.95
N GLN A 387 19.07 67.01 -7.00
CA GLN A 387 18.19 67.01 -5.81
C GLN A 387 17.03 66.01 -5.93
N TRP A 388 16.72 65.29 -4.85
CA TRP A 388 15.60 64.33 -4.84
C TRP A 388 14.93 64.17 -3.47
N VAL A 389 13.60 64.02 -3.47
CA VAL A 389 12.80 63.82 -2.26
C VAL A 389 12.69 62.32 -1.96
N CYS A 390 13.04 61.91 -0.74
CA CYS A 390 12.89 60.52 -0.31
C CYS A 390 11.41 60.15 -0.15
N GLN A 391 10.98 59.08 -0.81
CA GLN A 391 9.58 58.63 -0.76
C GLN A 391 9.19 58.02 0.60
N PHE A 392 10.16 57.62 1.43
CA PHE A 392 9.93 57.00 2.74
C PHE A 392 9.85 58.02 3.89
N CYS A 393 10.78 58.98 3.95
CA CYS A 393 10.84 59.96 5.05
C CYS A 393 10.55 61.41 4.62
N THR A 394 10.19 61.65 3.35
CA THR A 394 9.88 62.96 2.75
C THR A 394 11.00 64.01 2.76
N TYR A 395 12.20 63.66 3.24
CA TYR A 395 13.35 64.56 3.23
C TYR A 395 13.86 64.87 1.82
N VAL A 396 14.25 66.12 1.58
CA VAL A 396 14.89 66.56 0.34
C VAL A 396 16.40 66.39 0.47
N ASN A 397 16.97 65.47 -0.31
CA ASN A 397 18.41 65.26 -0.40
C ASN A 397 18.99 66.27 -1.39
N HIS A 398 20.12 66.87 -1.04
CA HIS A 398 20.69 68.00 -1.78
C HIS A 398 21.87 67.62 -2.68
N ALA A 399 22.33 66.37 -2.58
CA ALA A 399 23.37 65.77 -3.40
C ALA A 399 22.84 64.54 -4.18
N PRO A 400 23.47 64.15 -5.31
CA PRO A 400 23.09 63.00 -6.13
C PRO A 400 23.48 61.64 -5.50
N SER A 401 23.31 61.49 -4.18
CA SER A 401 23.45 60.21 -3.48
C SER A 401 22.30 59.25 -3.87
N PRO A 402 22.57 57.95 -4.11
CA PRO A 402 21.51 56.96 -4.37
C PRO A 402 20.72 56.59 -3.10
N VAL A 403 21.23 56.94 -1.92
CA VAL A 403 20.61 56.69 -0.60
C VAL A 403 20.33 57.99 0.15
N CYS A 404 19.22 58.04 0.87
CA CYS A 404 18.76 59.26 1.54
C CYS A 404 19.61 59.63 2.77
N GLU A 405 19.99 60.89 2.91
CA GLU A 405 20.75 61.43 4.06
C GLU A 405 20.02 61.21 5.40
N MET A 406 18.68 61.31 5.40
CA MET A 406 17.84 61.19 6.60
C MET A 406 17.38 59.77 6.95
N CYS A 407 17.42 58.78 6.06
CA CYS A 407 16.98 57.41 6.39
C CYS A 407 17.81 56.28 5.76
N CYS A 408 18.84 56.61 4.99
CA CYS A 408 19.75 55.68 4.30
C CYS A 408 19.09 54.68 3.32
N LEU A 409 17.78 54.80 3.06
CA LEU A 409 17.07 54.00 2.07
C LEU A 409 17.34 54.49 0.63
N SER A 410 17.41 53.53 -0.29
CA SER A 410 17.73 53.73 -1.70
C SER A 410 16.60 54.35 -2.51
N ARG A 411 16.96 55.06 -3.58
CA ARG A 411 16.07 55.57 -4.64
C ARG A 411 15.66 54.45 -5.61
N SER A 412 14.38 54.42 -6.00
CA SER A 412 13.79 53.40 -6.89
C SER A 412 13.56 53.92 -8.32
N GLU A 413 13.53 53.02 -9.32
CA GLU A 413 13.31 53.35 -10.74
C GLU A 413 11.96 52.84 -11.30
N PRO A 414 11.38 53.50 -12.33
CA PRO A 414 10.11 53.10 -12.98
C PRO A 414 10.29 52.41 -14.36
N ALA A 415 9.26 51.67 -14.81
CA ALA A 415 9.27 50.86 -16.05
C ALA A 415 8.53 51.50 -17.26
N LEU A 416 8.70 50.88 -18.45
CA LEU A 416 8.34 51.41 -19.79
C LEU A 416 6.95 51.00 -20.33
N SER A 417 6.44 51.73 -21.32
CA SER A 417 5.17 51.44 -22.04
C SER A 417 5.13 51.99 -23.49
N PRO A 418 4.55 51.27 -24.49
CA PRO A 418 4.37 51.72 -25.89
C PRO A 418 2.87 51.98 -26.24
N PRO A 419 2.46 52.33 -27.49
CA PRO A 419 2.61 53.68 -28.06
C PRO A 419 1.28 54.32 -28.58
N LYS A 420 1.38 55.58 -29.06
CA LYS A 420 0.29 56.49 -29.49
C LYS A 420 -0.38 56.15 -30.84
N PRO A 421 -1.61 56.69 -31.06
CA PRO A 421 -1.84 57.57 -32.23
C PRO A 421 -2.04 59.08 -31.90
N LEU A 422 -2.12 59.89 -32.96
CA LEU A 422 -2.25 61.37 -33.05
C LEU A 422 -2.98 61.71 -34.39
N PRO A 423 -3.21 62.98 -34.77
CA PRO A 423 -3.83 64.12 -34.06
C PRO A 423 -4.93 64.81 -34.93
N LEU A 424 -5.48 65.94 -34.49
CA LEU A 424 -5.92 67.05 -35.38
C LEU A 424 -5.93 68.40 -34.62
N SER A 425 -5.83 69.51 -35.35
CA SER A 425 -5.57 70.90 -34.86
C SER A 425 -6.73 71.85 -35.33
N PRO A 426 -6.64 73.21 -35.38
CA PRO A 426 -5.66 74.18 -34.83
C PRO A 426 -6.21 75.53 -34.21
N VAL A 427 -5.38 76.17 -33.36
CA VAL A 427 -5.09 77.63 -33.27
C VAL A 427 -6.18 78.69 -32.94
N LYS A 428 -5.95 79.48 -31.86
CA LYS A 428 -5.77 80.96 -31.92
C LYS A 428 -5.15 81.58 -30.65
N ASP A 429 -4.47 82.71 -30.82
CA ASP A 429 -3.56 83.38 -29.86
C ASP A 429 -4.18 84.54 -29.05
N VAL A 430 -3.55 84.90 -27.91
CA VAL A 430 -3.34 86.29 -27.41
C VAL A 430 -2.03 86.36 -26.60
N THR A 431 -1.32 87.51 -26.63
CA THR A 431 0.02 87.79 -26.06
C THR A 431 0.03 88.38 -24.61
N PRO A 432 1.20 88.42 -23.90
CA PRO A 432 1.34 88.80 -22.47
C PRO A 432 2.10 90.14 -22.21
N LEU A 433 2.28 90.54 -20.93
CA LEU A 433 3.33 91.43 -20.32
C LEU A 433 2.97 91.71 -18.81
N PRO A 434 3.77 92.43 -17.97
CA PRO A 434 5.10 92.14 -17.39
C PRO A 434 5.12 92.11 -15.82
N ALA A 435 6.30 92.00 -15.18
CA ALA A 435 6.48 91.87 -13.72
C ALA A 435 7.38 92.96 -13.04
N PRO A 436 7.17 93.30 -11.75
CA PRO A 436 8.02 94.16 -10.89
C PRO A 436 8.73 93.37 -9.72
N PRO A 437 9.54 94.00 -8.81
CA PRO A 437 10.78 93.37 -8.30
C PRO A 437 10.91 93.10 -6.76
N LYS A 438 12.11 92.66 -6.35
CA LYS A 438 12.51 92.21 -4.98
C LYS A 438 12.61 93.34 -3.92
N VAL A 439 12.34 92.97 -2.66
CA VAL A 439 12.78 93.65 -1.41
C VAL A 439 13.12 92.56 -0.35
N SER A 440 13.88 92.89 0.70
CA SER A 440 14.42 91.96 1.71
C SER A 440 14.14 92.39 3.16
N SER A 441 13.73 91.47 4.04
CA SER A 441 13.65 91.71 5.50
C SER A 441 13.60 90.42 6.35
N THR A 442 14.41 90.38 7.42
CA THR A 442 14.22 89.70 8.73
C THR A 442 13.79 88.22 8.79
N GLU A 443 14.56 87.37 9.50
CA GLU A 443 14.11 86.01 9.85
C GLU A 443 13.03 86.01 10.95
N ASP A 444 12.00 85.19 10.75
CA ASP A 444 10.88 84.93 11.66
C ASP A 444 11.35 84.16 12.93
N PRO A 445 10.95 84.55 14.16
CA PRO A 445 11.23 83.79 15.38
C PRO A 445 10.74 82.34 15.35
N ASP A 446 9.63 82.01 14.68
CA ASP A 446 9.18 80.62 14.54
C ASP A 446 10.04 79.84 13.52
N LEU A 447 10.58 80.47 12.48
CA LEU A 447 11.62 79.85 11.63
C LEU A 447 12.90 79.57 12.45
N LYS A 448 13.29 80.48 13.34
CA LYS A 448 14.44 80.28 14.24
C LYS A 448 14.18 79.13 15.23
N ARG A 449 12.97 79.04 15.80
CA ARG A 449 12.55 77.93 16.67
C ARG A 449 12.53 76.60 15.92
N GLN A 450 11.96 76.56 14.72
CA GLN A 450 11.94 75.38 13.86
C GLN A 450 13.36 74.94 13.46
N ARG A 451 14.26 75.89 13.18
CA ARG A 451 15.68 75.59 12.92
C ARG A 451 16.35 74.94 14.14
N LEU A 452 16.19 75.52 15.34
CA LEU A 452 16.74 74.96 16.58
C LEU A 452 16.20 73.55 16.88
N MET A 453 14.87 73.36 16.85
CA MET A 453 14.26 72.03 17.07
C MET A 453 14.71 70.99 16.02
N ARG A 454 15.00 71.43 14.78
CA ARG A 454 15.54 70.56 13.72
C ARG A 454 17.00 70.19 13.97
N GLU A 455 17.81 71.11 14.45
CA GLU A 455 19.22 70.88 14.80
C GLU A 455 19.35 70.00 16.06
N GLU A 456 18.51 70.20 17.07
CA GLU A 456 18.43 69.37 18.28
C GLU A 456 17.90 67.97 17.97
N GLY A 457 16.83 67.86 17.17
CA GLY A 457 16.32 66.59 16.67
C GLY A 457 17.35 65.82 15.84
N LEU A 458 18.14 66.52 15.00
CA LEU A 458 19.24 65.91 14.25
C LEU A 458 20.34 65.36 15.16
N LYS A 459 20.75 66.11 16.18
CA LYS A 459 21.74 65.65 17.18
C LYS A 459 21.23 64.42 17.92
N LEU A 460 19.96 64.40 18.35
CA LEU A 460 19.35 63.24 19.00
C LEU A 460 19.30 62.02 18.07
N ILE A 461 18.90 62.19 16.80
CA ILE A 461 18.90 61.11 15.79
C ILE A 461 20.31 60.56 15.55
N GLN A 462 21.34 61.42 15.54
CA GLN A 462 22.73 60.98 15.42
C GLN A 462 23.17 60.16 16.64
N LEU A 463 22.90 60.64 17.86
CA LEU A 463 23.23 59.93 19.11
C LEU A 463 22.54 58.57 19.20
N ILE A 464 21.26 58.48 18.79
CA ILE A 464 20.53 57.21 18.71
C ILE A 464 21.22 56.26 17.72
N ARG A 465 21.53 56.69 16.49
CA ARG A 465 22.20 55.84 15.49
C ARG A 465 23.59 55.37 15.92
N GLU A 466 24.33 56.18 16.66
CA GLU A 466 25.66 55.83 17.19
C GLU A 466 25.60 54.86 18.38
N ALA A 467 24.45 54.80 19.07
CA ALA A 467 24.17 53.87 20.15
C ALA A 467 23.53 52.56 19.65
N GLU A 468 22.62 52.61 18.68
CA GLU A 468 22.01 51.46 17.99
C GLU A 468 23.09 50.59 17.33
N LYS A 469 24.10 51.21 16.68
CA LYS A 469 25.31 50.54 16.16
C LYS A 469 26.12 49.78 17.22
N LYS A 470 25.87 50.04 18.50
CA LYS A 470 26.52 49.42 19.67
C LYS A 470 25.53 48.58 20.50
N GLY A 471 24.30 48.33 20.00
CA GLY A 471 23.30 47.47 20.63
C GLY A 471 22.46 48.12 21.74
N VAL A 472 22.40 49.45 21.81
CA VAL A 472 21.63 50.22 22.80
C VAL A 472 20.35 50.78 22.19
N SER A 473 19.22 50.72 22.90
CA SER A 473 17.91 51.15 22.38
C SER A 473 17.69 52.67 22.44
N PRO A 474 16.80 53.24 21.60
CA PRO A 474 16.45 54.67 21.63
C PRO A 474 15.95 55.13 23.01
N GLU A 475 15.20 54.30 23.73
CA GLU A 475 14.69 54.56 25.07
C GLU A 475 15.82 54.69 26.09
N GLU A 476 16.88 53.87 25.99
CA GLU A 476 18.07 53.97 26.85
C GLU A 476 18.84 55.26 26.57
N VAL A 477 19.03 55.63 25.30
CA VAL A 477 19.69 56.88 24.91
C VAL A 477 18.91 58.09 25.45
N TYR A 478 17.60 58.10 25.27
CA TYR A 478 16.75 59.18 25.77
C TYR A 478 16.77 59.27 27.30
N THR A 479 16.59 58.14 28.00
CA THR A 479 16.56 58.11 29.47
C THR A 479 17.91 58.52 30.08
N SER A 480 19.03 58.07 29.50
CA SER A 480 20.36 58.50 29.97
C SER A 480 20.63 59.98 29.69
N MET A 481 20.13 60.56 28.59
CA MET A 481 20.17 62.01 28.36
C MET A 481 19.33 62.80 29.38
N CYS A 482 18.22 62.26 29.85
CA CYS A 482 17.42 62.87 30.93
C CYS A 482 18.14 62.85 32.29
N VAL A 483 18.91 61.78 32.58
CA VAL A 483 19.58 61.59 33.88
C VAL A 483 20.99 62.19 33.92
N SER A 484 21.71 62.28 32.80
CA SER A 484 23.11 62.77 32.78
C SER A 484 23.28 64.29 32.82
N GLY A 485 22.17 65.05 32.75
CA GLY A 485 22.05 66.45 33.19
C GLY A 485 23.22 67.39 32.87
N ASN A 486 23.30 67.89 31.62
CA ASN A 486 24.34 68.82 31.14
C ASN A 486 25.81 68.34 31.24
N SER A 487 26.07 67.11 31.66
CA SER A 487 27.41 66.52 31.61
C SER A 487 27.85 66.30 30.16
N ASN A 488 29.12 66.60 29.84
CA ASN A 488 29.71 66.38 28.50
C ASN A 488 29.99 64.88 28.18
N VAL A 489 29.43 63.94 28.95
CA VAL A 489 29.58 62.50 28.76
C VAL A 489 28.57 62.01 27.70
N MET A 490 29.05 61.23 26.73
CA MET A 490 28.16 60.66 25.71
C MET A 490 27.17 59.65 26.33
N PRO A 491 25.88 59.64 25.91
CA PRO A 491 24.85 58.79 26.52
C PRO A 491 25.23 57.30 26.58
N TYR A 492 25.85 56.78 25.51
CA TYR A 492 26.33 55.41 25.45
C TYR A 492 27.38 55.07 26.53
N ASP A 493 28.32 55.97 26.81
CA ASP A 493 29.39 55.71 27.77
C ASP A 493 28.86 55.79 29.22
N TRP A 494 27.90 56.68 29.48
CA TRP A 494 27.14 56.70 30.74
C TRP A 494 26.33 55.40 30.94
N LEU A 495 25.63 54.93 29.90
CA LEU A 495 24.88 53.66 29.93
C LEU A 495 25.78 52.43 30.14
N LYS A 496 27.05 52.51 29.77
CA LYS A 496 28.03 51.43 29.97
C LYS A 496 28.66 51.45 31.36
N ALA A 497 28.92 52.63 31.92
CA ALA A 497 29.59 52.79 33.22
C ALA A 497 28.61 52.83 34.39
N GLU A 498 27.62 53.73 34.35
CA GLU A 498 26.81 54.09 35.52
C GLU A 498 25.53 53.26 35.64
N LEU A 499 24.88 52.93 34.51
CA LEU A 499 23.62 52.18 34.54
C LEU A 499 23.69 50.86 35.33
N PRO A 500 24.74 50.02 35.24
CA PRO A 500 24.83 48.80 36.06
C PRO A 500 24.72 49.07 37.57
N HIS A 501 25.30 50.18 38.05
CA HIS A 501 25.25 50.59 39.44
C HIS A 501 23.87 51.13 39.83
N VAL A 502 23.25 51.96 38.97
CA VAL A 502 21.87 52.45 39.16
C VAL A 502 20.86 51.28 39.21
N LEU A 503 21.04 50.24 38.39
CA LEU A 503 20.18 49.06 38.39
C LEU A 503 20.37 48.19 39.64
N ASP A 504 21.60 48.08 40.16
CA ASP A 504 21.85 47.39 41.43
C ASP A 504 21.29 48.18 42.62
N GLU A 505 21.41 49.51 42.62
CA GLU A 505 20.78 50.40 43.61
C GLU A 505 19.27 50.19 43.64
N ILE A 506 18.60 50.22 42.48
CA ILE A 506 17.15 49.97 42.37
C ILE A 506 16.77 48.56 42.89
N CYS A 507 17.59 47.54 42.62
CA CYS A 507 17.37 46.19 43.16
C CYS A 507 17.51 46.15 44.70
N VAL A 508 18.50 46.85 45.27
CA VAL A 508 18.73 46.93 46.73
C VAL A 508 17.63 47.76 47.41
N MET A 509 17.26 48.92 46.85
CA MET A 509 16.15 49.73 47.34
C MET A 509 14.84 48.92 47.34
N ALA A 510 14.55 48.19 46.26
CA ALA A 510 13.37 47.33 46.19
C ALA A 510 13.37 46.22 47.25
N ALA A 511 14.51 45.56 47.46
CA ALA A 511 14.66 44.54 48.51
C ALA A 511 14.50 45.12 49.92
N SER A 512 14.93 46.36 50.16
CA SER A 512 14.68 47.08 51.43
C SER A 512 13.20 47.46 51.59
N CYS A 513 12.55 47.98 50.55
CA CYS A 513 11.11 48.26 50.56
C CYS A 513 10.22 47.00 50.70
N GLN A 514 10.77 45.80 50.54
CA GLN A 514 10.10 44.53 50.82
C GLN A 514 10.28 44.05 52.28
N GLN A 515 11.17 44.67 53.06
CA GLN A 515 11.47 44.29 54.45
C GLN A 515 10.79 45.20 55.49
N GLU A 516 10.38 46.42 55.11
CA GLU A 516 9.65 47.35 55.98
C GLU A 516 8.32 46.78 56.50
N PRO A 517 8.12 46.65 57.83
CA PRO A 517 6.84 46.20 58.40
C PRO A 517 5.73 47.23 58.15
N ASN A 518 4.63 46.79 57.52
CA ASN A 518 3.56 47.67 57.04
C ASN A 518 2.79 48.40 58.16
N ALA A 519 3.28 49.57 58.57
CA ALA A 519 2.82 50.34 59.73
C ALA A 519 1.48 51.10 59.54
N GLN A 520 0.48 50.46 58.93
CA GLN A 520 -0.90 50.99 58.83
C GLN A 520 -1.94 49.89 58.51
N SER A 521 -2.31 49.09 59.53
CA SER A 521 -3.60 48.39 59.61
C SER A 521 -3.89 47.97 61.05
N ASN A 522 -5.04 48.36 61.60
CA ASN A 522 -5.44 48.06 62.98
C ASN A 522 -6.63 47.10 63.01
N CYS A 523 -6.63 46.18 63.99
CA CYS A 523 -7.69 45.23 64.36
C CYS A 523 -8.03 44.14 63.31
N SER A 524 -8.26 42.85 63.62
CA SER A 524 -7.98 42.00 64.80
C SER A 524 -8.12 40.53 64.35
N GLY A 525 -7.50 39.51 64.95
CA GLY A 525 -6.52 39.49 66.05
C GLY A 525 -6.59 38.18 66.84
N GLY A 526 -5.57 37.31 66.74
CA GLY A 526 -5.51 36.02 67.45
C GLY A 526 -4.14 35.33 67.28
N ASN A 527 -3.55 34.86 68.38
CA ASN A 527 -2.17 34.36 68.42
C ASN A 527 -2.05 32.84 68.22
N ASN A 528 -0.97 32.44 67.54
CA ASN A 528 -0.07 31.29 67.77
C ASN A 528 0.62 30.94 66.42
N GLY A 529 1.93 30.76 66.30
CA GLY A 529 3.02 30.85 67.28
C GLY A 529 4.16 29.92 66.84
N GLN A 530 5.40 30.43 66.73
CA GLN A 530 6.55 29.78 66.04
C GLN A 530 6.37 29.71 64.50
N ASP A 531 7.38 29.90 63.64
CA ASP A 531 8.81 30.18 63.88
C ASP A 531 9.34 31.37 63.05
N GLY A 532 10.44 31.96 63.52
CA GLY A 532 11.04 33.18 62.98
C GLY A 532 11.85 33.02 61.69
N GLN A 533 11.28 32.46 60.63
CA GLN A 533 11.89 32.55 59.30
C GLN A 533 11.79 33.99 58.77
N LYS A 534 12.93 34.65 58.61
CA LYS A 534 13.04 35.84 57.77
C LYS A 534 12.52 35.49 56.38
N SER A 535 11.48 36.17 55.92
CA SER A 535 11.09 36.08 54.51
C SER A 535 12.22 36.70 53.69
N ASN A 536 13.06 35.85 53.09
CA ASN A 536 14.08 36.28 52.14
C ASN A 536 13.35 36.75 50.88
N ALA A 537 12.91 38.01 50.90
CA ALA A 537 12.26 38.67 49.77
C ALA A 537 13.12 38.47 48.52
N VAL A 538 12.58 37.75 47.54
CA VAL A 538 13.36 37.36 46.37
C VAL A 538 13.68 38.66 45.60
N PRO A 539 14.96 39.01 45.39
CA PRO A 539 15.30 40.31 44.83
C PRO A 539 14.84 40.43 43.38
N LEU A 540 14.69 41.68 42.92
CA LEU A 540 14.47 41.97 41.51
C LEU A 540 15.68 41.52 40.68
N SER A 541 15.44 41.12 39.45
CA SER A 541 16.49 41.02 38.44
C SER A 541 16.85 42.41 37.90
N ARG A 542 18.11 42.60 37.46
CA ARG A 542 18.52 43.81 36.72
C ARG A 542 17.62 44.10 35.51
N ALA A 543 17.02 43.07 34.89
CA ALA A 543 16.08 43.22 33.79
C ALA A 543 14.70 43.77 34.21
N GLU A 544 14.21 43.43 35.40
CA GLU A 544 13.01 44.05 35.98
C GLU A 544 13.28 45.50 36.36
N ALA A 545 14.40 45.77 37.05
CA ALA A 545 14.85 47.11 37.40
C ALA A 545 14.99 47.99 36.15
N LYS A 546 15.66 47.50 35.09
CA LYS A 546 15.89 48.26 33.85
C LYS A 546 14.61 48.63 33.13
N ARG A 547 13.66 47.69 33.00
CA ARG A 547 12.36 48.00 32.37
C ARG A 547 11.54 49.01 33.19
N ALA A 548 11.64 48.98 34.52
CA ALA A 548 10.97 49.96 35.37
C ALA A 548 11.66 51.33 35.35
N TRP A 549 13.00 51.37 35.32
CA TRP A 549 13.79 52.60 35.23
C TRP A 549 13.55 53.38 33.93
N LEU A 550 13.53 52.67 32.79
CA LEU A 550 13.15 53.26 31.49
C LEU A 550 11.70 53.74 31.50
N ALA A 551 10.76 52.98 32.07
CA ALA A 551 9.36 53.37 32.17
C ALA A 551 9.11 54.55 33.14
N ALA A 552 9.99 54.75 34.13
CA ALA A 552 9.99 55.86 35.07
C ALA A 552 10.75 57.10 34.55
N GLY A 553 11.26 57.09 33.32
CA GLY A 553 12.03 58.20 32.75
C GLY A 553 13.36 58.47 33.46
N GLY A 554 13.91 57.48 34.16
CA GLY A 554 15.19 57.56 34.86
C GLY A 554 15.11 57.76 36.39
N ASP A 555 13.91 57.92 36.94
CA ASP A 555 13.67 58.10 38.38
C ASP A 555 13.76 56.76 39.15
N ASN A 556 14.73 56.65 40.06
CA ASN A 556 14.99 55.42 40.83
C ASN A 556 13.85 55.07 41.81
N GLU A 557 13.22 56.05 42.47
CA GLU A 557 12.14 55.78 43.44
C GLU A 557 10.84 55.36 42.76
N ASN A 558 10.51 55.97 41.62
CA ASN A 558 9.37 55.56 40.80
C ASN A 558 9.65 54.20 40.15
N ALA A 559 10.88 53.92 39.70
CA ALA A 559 11.28 52.61 39.19
C ALA A 559 11.09 51.49 40.23
N VAL A 560 11.53 51.68 41.48
CA VAL A 560 11.34 50.73 42.59
C VAL A 560 9.85 50.44 42.81
N ARG A 561 9.03 51.48 42.95
CA ARG A 561 7.58 51.35 43.17
C ARG A 561 6.88 50.65 42.00
N GLN A 562 7.27 50.96 40.76
CA GLN A 562 6.69 50.36 39.56
C GLN A 562 7.12 48.90 39.39
N ALA A 563 8.38 48.55 39.62
CA ALA A 563 8.89 47.19 39.52
C ALA A 563 8.19 46.25 40.52
N LEU A 564 8.09 46.65 41.79
CA LEU A 564 7.41 45.88 42.83
C LEU A 564 5.91 45.71 42.51
N ARG A 565 5.24 46.74 41.97
CA ARG A 565 3.85 46.64 41.51
C ARG A 565 3.71 45.66 40.34
N HIS A 566 4.58 45.72 39.34
CA HIS A 566 4.57 44.81 38.20
C HIS A 566 4.81 43.35 38.62
N ARG A 567 5.74 43.10 39.54
CA ARG A 567 6.05 41.76 40.06
C ARG A 567 4.85 41.14 40.79
N ARG A 568 4.17 41.90 41.67
CA ARG A 568 2.93 41.46 42.35
C ARG A 568 1.81 41.08 41.37
N VAL A 569 1.67 41.81 40.24
CA VAL A 569 0.71 41.46 39.18
C VAL A 569 1.08 40.14 38.51
N LYS A 570 2.36 39.96 38.13
CA LYS A 570 2.86 38.75 37.45
C LYS A 570 2.82 37.50 38.33
N VAL A 571 3.07 37.63 39.63
CA VAL A 571 2.87 36.52 40.59
C VAL A 571 1.39 36.12 40.66
N LYS A 572 0.47 37.09 40.68
CA LYS A 572 -0.98 36.80 40.67
C LYS A 572 -1.42 36.14 39.35
N GLU A 573 -0.81 36.51 38.23
CA GLU A 573 -1.02 35.90 36.92
C GLU A 573 -0.58 34.42 36.92
N LEU A 574 0.63 34.12 37.39
CA LEU A 574 1.11 32.74 37.57
C LEU A 574 0.24 31.92 38.55
N GLY A 575 -0.25 32.56 39.62
CA GLY A 575 -1.23 31.98 40.54
C GLY A 575 -2.53 31.58 39.86
N SER A 576 -3.05 32.40 38.94
CA SER A 576 -4.25 32.08 38.15
C SER A 576 -4.05 30.89 37.19
N LEU A 577 -2.81 30.61 36.79
CA LEU A 577 -2.41 29.44 36.02
C LEU A 577 -2.17 28.19 36.91
N GLY A 578 -2.37 28.29 38.22
CA GLY A 578 -2.27 27.20 39.20
C GLY A 578 -1.04 27.22 40.11
N PHE A 579 -0.10 28.14 39.89
CA PHE A 579 1.16 28.20 40.65
C PHE A 579 1.01 29.10 41.88
N ASN A 580 0.45 28.54 42.95
CA ASN A 580 0.12 29.28 44.18
C ASN A 580 1.32 29.53 45.12
N ASP A 581 2.50 28.97 44.84
CA ASP A 581 3.73 29.20 45.61
C ASP A 581 4.35 30.54 45.19
N VAL A 582 4.10 31.58 45.99
CA VAL A 582 4.58 32.94 45.77
C VAL A 582 6.10 33.01 45.67
N ALA A 583 6.84 32.30 46.54
CA ALA A 583 8.29 32.36 46.58
C ALA A 583 8.90 31.71 45.32
N ARG A 584 8.37 30.56 44.88
CA ARG A 584 8.77 29.95 43.60
C ARG A 584 8.38 30.80 42.40
N CYS A 585 7.23 31.48 42.41
CA CYS A 585 6.85 32.39 41.33
C CYS A 585 7.76 33.62 41.25
N GLU A 586 8.13 34.22 42.39
CA GLU A 586 9.07 35.35 42.41
C GLU A 586 10.49 34.93 41.99
N GLU A 587 10.96 33.74 42.37
CA GLU A 587 12.25 33.20 41.94
C GLU A 587 12.26 32.83 40.46
N ALA A 588 11.20 32.20 39.95
CA ALA A 588 11.05 31.93 38.51
C ALA A 588 10.99 33.24 37.69
N LEU A 589 10.33 34.29 38.21
CA LEU A 589 10.34 35.63 37.61
C LEU A 589 11.73 36.29 37.70
N ARG A 590 12.48 36.15 38.80
CA ARG A 590 13.86 36.65 38.89
C ARG A 590 14.76 35.96 37.85
N GLN A 591 14.65 34.65 37.69
CA GLN A 591 15.41 33.87 36.70
C GLN A 591 15.03 34.20 35.25
N SER A 592 13.75 34.45 34.97
CA SER A 592 13.28 34.84 33.62
C SER A 592 13.49 36.32 33.28
N GLY A 593 14.16 37.09 34.14
CA GLY A 593 14.31 38.54 33.97
C GLY A 593 12.96 39.28 33.99
N GLY A 594 11.98 38.77 34.74
CA GLY A 594 10.62 39.29 34.88
C GLY A 594 9.66 38.91 33.76
N ASP A 595 9.99 37.94 32.90
CA ASP A 595 9.04 37.42 31.91
C ASP A 595 8.13 36.31 32.49
N VAL A 596 6.83 36.44 32.26
CA VAL A 596 5.82 35.48 32.75
C VAL A 596 5.93 34.15 32.01
N ARG A 597 6.22 34.17 30.70
CA ARG A 597 6.30 32.94 29.88
C ARG A 597 7.53 32.10 30.26
N GLY A 598 8.69 32.74 30.41
CA GLY A 598 9.91 32.11 30.93
C GLY A 598 9.73 31.58 32.36
N ALA A 599 9.08 32.34 33.25
CA ALA A 599 8.80 31.89 34.60
C ALA A 599 7.85 30.66 34.60
N LEU A 600 6.82 30.66 33.76
CA LEU A 600 5.90 29.52 33.59
C LEU A 600 6.64 28.25 33.14
N VAL A 601 7.57 28.36 32.17
CA VAL A 601 8.39 27.22 31.71
C VAL A 601 9.27 26.67 32.83
N LEU A 602 9.91 27.54 33.63
CA LEU A 602 10.71 27.14 34.79
C LEU A 602 9.87 26.42 35.87
N LEU A 603 8.63 26.86 36.08
CA LEU A 603 7.69 26.26 37.03
C LEU A 603 7.06 24.95 36.52
N GLN A 604 6.88 24.80 35.21
CA GLN A 604 6.33 23.58 34.58
C GLN A 604 7.36 22.46 34.45
N ARG A 605 8.63 22.78 34.20
CA ARG A 605 9.68 21.77 33.93
C ARG A 605 9.78 20.67 35.01
N PRO A 606 9.78 20.96 36.33
CA PRO A 606 9.83 19.92 37.36
C PRO A 606 8.60 19.00 37.39
N LEU A 607 7.43 19.47 36.93
CA LEU A 607 6.20 18.65 36.87
C LEU A 607 6.26 17.64 35.73
N LEU A 608 6.97 17.97 34.64
CA LEU A 608 7.13 17.13 33.45
C LEU A 608 8.34 16.17 33.55
N ASP A 609 9.21 16.34 34.54
CA ASP A 609 10.48 15.60 34.62
C ASP A 609 10.26 14.07 34.71
N SER A 610 9.28 13.62 35.49
CA SER A 610 8.90 12.19 35.57
C SER A 610 8.26 11.63 34.29
N PHE A 611 7.82 12.47 33.36
CA PHE A 611 7.36 12.05 32.03
C PHE A 611 8.54 12.03 31.06
N HIS A 612 9.38 13.06 31.08
CA HIS A 612 10.62 13.13 30.30
C HIS A 612 11.57 11.96 30.60
N GLN A 613 11.78 11.60 31.88
CA GLN A 613 12.58 10.43 32.26
C GLN A 613 12.04 9.12 31.69
N ARG A 614 10.73 8.96 31.55
CA ARG A 614 10.10 7.76 30.96
C ARG A 614 10.17 7.74 29.43
N MET A 615 10.18 8.89 28.75
CA MET A 615 10.39 8.95 27.30
C MET A 615 11.78 8.47 26.86
N TRP A 616 12.76 8.47 27.78
CA TRP A 616 14.15 8.05 27.53
C TRP A 616 14.55 6.85 28.40
N SER A 617 13.58 6.01 28.81
CA SER A 617 13.82 4.76 29.53
C SER A 617 13.73 3.58 28.56
N ASP A 618 14.65 2.62 28.68
CA ASP A 618 14.61 1.34 27.94
C ASP A 618 13.62 0.32 28.55
N GLU A 619 12.86 0.71 29.59
CA GLU A 619 11.83 -0.15 30.19
C GLU A 619 10.64 -0.37 29.22
N PRO A 620 10.19 -1.62 29.01
CA PRO A 620 9.07 -1.91 28.10
C PRO A 620 7.76 -1.29 28.62
N GLU A 621 6.97 -0.71 27.72
CA GLU A 621 5.73 -0.02 28.11
C GLU A 621 4.75 -0.99 28.82
N PRO A 622 4.21 -0.64 30.01
CA PRO A 622 3.36 -1.55 30.77
C PRO A 622 2.08 -1.90 30.01
N PRO A 623 1.61 -3.16 30.06
CA PRO A 623 0.43 -3.61 29.31
C PRO A 623 -0.83 -2.81 29.64
N ILE A 624 -1.81 -2.84 28.74
CA ILE A 624 -3.08 -2.13 28.93
C ILE A 624 -4.02 -2.98 29.79
N ASP A 625 -4.20 -2.57 31.05
CA ASP A 625 -5.22 -3.15 31.93
C ASP A 625 -6.63 -2.75 31.46
N ILE A 626 -7.36 -3.72 30.92
CA ILE A 626 -8.73 -3.61 30.44
C ILE A 626 -9.75 -3.48 31.59
N ASN A 627 -9.37 -3.88 32.80
CA ASN A 627 -10.22 -3.85 34.00
C ASN A 627 -9.96 -2.64 34.91
N HIS A 628 -9.09 -1.72 34.47
CA HIS A 628 -8.72 -0.52 35.21
C HIS A 628 -9.96 0.35 35.55
N PRO A 629 -10.08 0.88 36.78
CA PRO A 629 -11.31 1.53 37.25
C PRO A 629 -11.65 2.85 36.51
N ASP A 630 -10.64 3.63 36.08
CA ASP A 630 -10.86 4.73 35.14
C ASP A 630 -10.88 4.19 33.70
N LYS A 631 -12.08 4.10 33.11
CA LYS A 631 -12.29 3.72 31.71
C LYS A 631 -11.76 4.74 30.71
N GLN A 632 -11.79 6.04 31.04
CA GLN A 632 -11.25 7.07 30.15
C GLN A 632 -9.73 6.98 30.06
N HIS A 633 -9.03 6.61 31.13
CA HIS A 633 -7.60 6.28 31.08
C HIS A 633 -7.32 5.15 30.08
N VAL A 634 -8.09 4.05 30.11
CA VAL A 634 -7.89 2.94 29.16
C VAL A 634 -8.22 3.35 27.73
N CYS A 635 -9.32 4.07 27.48
CA CYS A 635 -9.64 4.58 26.15
C CYS A 635 -8.56 5.52 25.58
N ARG A 636 -7.92 6.36 26.41
CA ARG A 636 -6.78 7.19 26.01
C ARG A 636 -5.56 6.35 25.64
N ARG A 637 -5.22 5.32 26.44
CA ARG A 637 -4.12 4.40 26.11
C ARG A 637 -4.38 3.60 24.84
N LEU A 638 -5.60 3.08 24.66
CA LEU A 638 -6.00 2.38 23.43
C LEU A 638 -5.90 3.28 22.19
N LEU A 639 -6.34 4.54 22.30
CA LEU A 639 -6.22 5.52 21.21
C LEU A 639 -4.75 5.79 20.86
N ALA A 640 -3.90 6.00 21.86
CA ALA A 640 -2.49 6.36 21.67
C ALA A 640 -1.60 5.19 21.19
N VAL A 641 -1.85 3.97 21.68
CA VAL A 641 -1.03 2.78 21.35
C VAL A 641 -1.47 2.13 20.03
N PHE A 642 -2.76 2.17 19.69
CA PHE A 642 -3.31 1.47 18.53
C PHE A 642 -3.89 2.36 17.43
N ASP A 643 -3.80 3.69 17.55
CA ASP A 643 -4.30 4.65 16.55
C ASP A 643 -5.73 4.31 16.08
N LEU A 644 -6.66 4.24 17.05
CA LEU A 644 -8.04 3.84 16.80
C LEU A 644 -8.84 5.01 16.20
N PRO A 645 -9.65 4.82 15.13
CA PRO A 645 -10.24 5.93 14.37
C PRO A 645 -11.17 6.90 15.14
N SER A 646 -11.67 6.52 16.32
CA SER A 646 -12.41 7.42 17.20
C SER A 646 -12.51 6.87 18.62
N TRP A 647 -12.88 7.75 19.57
CA TRP A 647 -13.17 7.36 20.96
C TRP A 647 -14.20 6.23 21.08
N GLY A 648 -15.25 6.26 20.25
CA GLY A 648 -16.27 5.20 20.21
C GLY A 648 -15.73 3.85 19.73
N ARG A 649 -14.64 3.81 18.94
CA ARG A 649 -13.94 2.56 18.63
C ARG A 649 -13.18 2.04 19.86
N CYS A 650 -12.54 2.90 20.66
CA CYS A 650 -11.93 2.49 21.94
C CYS A 650 -12.96 1.91 22.92
N GLU A 651 -14.12 2.56 23.07
CA GLU A 651 -15.21 2.07 23.92
C GLU A 651 -15.79 0.75 23.39
N LEU A 652 -15.87 0.57 22.07
CA LEU A 652 -16.26 -0.70 21.45
C LEU A 652 -15.26 -1.82 21.76
N VAL A 653 -13.95 -1.58 21.65
CA VAL A 653 -12.89 -2.53 22.07
C VAL A 653 -13.08 -2.95 23.53
N LEU A 654 -13.20 -2.00 24.46
CA LEU A 654 -13.42 -2.32 25.88
C LEU A 654 -14.71 -3.12 26.08
N SER A 655 -15.80 -2.74 25.42
CA SER A 655 -17.09 -3.43 25.55
C SER A 655 -17.13 -4.84 24.94
N LEU A 656 -16.12 -5.22 24.16
CA LEU A 656 -15.95 -6.56 23.58
C LEU A 656 -14.99 -7.42 24.42
N LEU A 657 -13.94 -6.82 24.99
CA LEU A 657 -13.00 -7.52 25.89
C LEU A 657 -13.57 -7.69 27.32
N GLN A 658 -14.52 -6.84 27.74
CA GLN A 658 -15.29 -6.99 28.98
C GLN A 658 -16.53 -7.91 28.82
N ASP A 659 -16.74 -8.50 27.63
CA ASP A 659 -17.79 -9.51 27.38
C ASP A 659 -17.29 -10.87 27.92
N PRO A 660 -17.92 -11.49 28.94
CA PRO A 660 -17.36 -12.66 29.65
C PRO A 660 -17.31 -13.95 28.81
N THR A 661 -17.79 -13.91 27.56
CA THR A 661 -17.62 -15.00 26.58
C THR A 661 -16.45 -14.77 25.60
N ALA A 662 -15.66 -13.69 25.76
CA ALA A 662 -14.55 -13.37 24.86
C ALA A 662 -13.36 -14.33 25.03
N THR A 663 -12.88 -14.88 23.92
CA THR A 663 -11.70 -15.78 23.85
C THR A 663 -10.56 -15.22 22.98
N TYR A 664 -10.68 -13.95 22.57
CA TYR A 664 -9.80 -13.26 21.62
C TYR A 664 -8.80 -12.36 22.36
N THR A 665 -7.66 -12.04 21.75
CA THR A 665 -6.69 -11.12 22.37
C THR A 665 -7.09 -9.66 22.13
N LEU A 666 -6.43 -8.74 22.85
CA LEU A 666 -6.61 -7.30 22.67
C LEU A 666 -6.37 -6.88 21.21
N GLU A 667 -5.34 -7.44 20.59
CA GLU A 667 -4.94 -7.15 19.21
C GLU A 667 -5.97 -7.65 18.19
N ASP A 668 -6.55 -8.84 18.42
CA ASP A 668 -7.62 -9.39 17.58
C ASP A 668 -8.84 -8.46 17.56
N VAL A 669 -9.27 -8.00 18.74
CA VAL A 669 -10.40 -7.09 18.89
C VAL A 669 -10.07 -5.72 18.32
N VAL A 670 -8.88 -5.18 18.58
CA VAL A 670 -8.41 -3.90 18.03
C VAL A 670 -8.42 -3.90 16.51
N GLN A 671 -7.93 -4.95 15.85
CA GLN A 671 -7.91 -5.01 14.38
C GLN A 671 -9.34 -5.09 13.80
N ALA A 672 -10.20 -5.97 14.33
CA ALA A 672 -11.59 -6.07 13.88
C ALA A 672 -12.40 -4.77 14.13
N VAL A 673 -12.12 -4.07 15.25
CA VAL A 673 -12.72 -2.77 15.60
C VAL A 673 -12.04 -1.60 14.88
N ARG A 674 -10.87 -1.77 14.24
CA ARG A 674 -10.31 -0.79 13.31
C ARG A 674 -11.07 -0.85 11.97
N GLU A 675 -11.31 -2.05 11.46
CA GLU A 675 -12.00 -2.30 10.19
C GLU A 675 -13.51 -1.96 10.24
N SER A 676 -14.21 -2.30 11.32
CA SER A 676 -15.67 -2.11 11.43
C SER A 676 -16.11 -1.43 12.73
N HIS A 677 -17.38 -0.98 12.75
CA HIS A 677 -18.07 -0.43 13.93
C HIS A 677 -19.32 -1.24 14.32
N ASP A 678 -19.71 -2.24 13.53
CA ASP A 678 -20.85 -3.13 13.81
C ASP A 678 -20.39 -4.25 14.76
N ARG A 679 -20.92 -4.25 16.00
CA ARG A 679 -20.60 -5.23 17.05
C ARG A 679 -20.86 -6.68 16.60
N ASP A 680 -21.92 -6.93 15.85
CA ASP A 680 -22.34 -8.28 15.48
C ASP A 680 -21.73 -8.73 14.14
N PHE A 681 -21.26 -7.82 13.29
CA PHE A 681 -20.22 -8.13 12.29
C PHE A 681 -18.90 -8.52 12.98
N ILE A 682 -18.39 -7.69 13.89
CA ILE A 682 -17.12 -7.91 14.58
C ILE A 682 -17.13 -9.26 15.33
N ARG A 683 -18.22 -9.60 16.04
CA ARG A 683 -18.39 -10.94 16.65
C ARG A 683 -18.31 -12.09 15.63
N ARG A 684 -18.82 -11.93 14.40
CA ARG A 684 -18.73 -12.94 13.33
C ARG A 684 -17.36 -12.99 12.64
N VAL A 685 -16.55 -11.94 12.77
CA VAL A 685 -15.15 -11.90 12.34
C VAL A 685 -14.25 -12.54 13.41
N LEU A 686 -14.55 -12.31 14.69
CA LEU A 686 -13.83 -12.89 15.82
C LEU A 686 -14.17 -14.37 16.10
N ASN A 687 -15.39 -14.81 15.73
CA ASN A 687 -15.81 -16.21 15.82
C ASN A 687 -15.91 -16.87 14.44
N LYS A 688 -14.78 -17.40 13.94
CA LYS A 688 -14.74 -18.27 12.76
C LYS A 688 -14.25 -19.66 13.16
N GLU A 689 -15.04 -20.68 12.88
CA GLU A 689 -14.67 -22.08 13.15
C GLU A 689 -13.75 -22.62 12.05
N CYS A 690 -12.69 -23.33 12.41
CA CYS A 690 -11.82 -24.00 11.44
C CYS A 690 -12.38 -25.40 11.10
N PRO A 691 -12.68 -25.71 9.81
CA PRO A 691 -13.29 -26.98 9.42
C PRO A 691 -12.40 -28.22 9.56
N ILE A 692 -11.13 -28.06 9.98
CA ILE A 692 -10.17 -29.16 10.19
C ILE A 692 -10.07 -29.55 11.67
N CYS A 693 -10.04 -28.56 12.58
CA CYS A 693 -9.84 -28.80 14.02
C CYS A 693 -11.03 -28.40 14.90
N LEU A 694 -12.10 -27.84 14.30
CA LEU A 694 -13.35 -27.42 14.95
C LEU A 694 -13.20 -26.39 16.09
N SER A 695 -12.00 -25.80 16.20
CA SER A 695 -11.71 -24.70 17.11
C SER A 695 -12.05 -23.35 16.47
N VAL A 696 -12.46 -22.40 17.32
CA VAL A 696 -12.84 -21.05 16.92
C VAL A 696 -11.63 -20.12 16.95
N PHE A 697 -11.46 -19.33 15.90
CA PHE A 697 -10.40 -18.34 15.72
C PHE A 697 -10.97 -17.03 15.18
N PRO A 698 -10.32 -15.88 15.44
CA PRO A 698 -10.59 -14.66 14.71
C PRO A 698 -10.07 -14.77 13.27
N HIS A 699 -10.70 -14.05 12.34
CA HIS A 699 -10.38 -14.08 10.92
C HIS A 699 -8.91 -13.72 10.62
N SER A 700 -8.29 -12.85 11.43
CA SER A 700 -6.86 -12.52 11.42
C SER A 700 -5.92 -13.72 11.62
N LYS A 701 -6.41 -14.82 12.21
CA LYS A 701 -5.69 -16.07 12.48
C LYS A 701 -6.20 -17.22 11.58
N MET A 702 -6.85 -16.89 10.47
CA MET A 702 -7.28 -17.83 9.44
C MET A 702 -6.71 -17.49 8.07
N GLN A 703 -6.26 -18.54 7.37
CA GLN A 703 -5.75 -18.49 6.02
C GLN A 703 -6.80 -19.05 5.06
N SER A 704 -7.15 -18.29 4.03
CA SER A 704 -8.05 -18.73 2.95
C SER A 704 -7.26 -19.05 1.69
N LEU A 705 -7.47 -20.22 1.08
CA LEU A 705 -6.81 -20.56 -0.18
C LEU A 705 -7.32 -19.68 -1.32
N THR A 706 -6.40 -19.14 -2.12
CA THR A 706 -6.72 -18.32 -3.30
C THR A 706 -7.53 -19.05 -4.37
N SER A 707 -7.35 -20.36 -4.53
CA SER A 707 -8.01 -21.19 -5.55
C SER A 707 -9.49 -21.46 -5.29
N CYS A 708 -9.87 -21.64 -4.03
CA CYS A 708 -11.19 -22.19 -3.65
C CYS A 708 -11.87 -21.46 -2.48
N GLN A 709 -11.26 -20.40 -1.95
CA GLN A 709 -11.74 -19.54 -0.85
C GLN A 709 -12.04 -20.26 0.48
N CYS A 710 -11.77 -21.57 0.57
CA CYS A 710 -11.88 -22.35 1.80
C CYS A 710 -10.90 -21.79 2.86
N SER A 711 -11.45 -21.47 4.03
CA SER A 711 -10.72 -20.83 5.12
C SER A 711 -10.44 -21.82 6.26
N VAL A 712 -9.19 -21.84 6.74
CA VAL A 712 -8.70 -22.73 7.81
C VAL A 712 -7.79 -21.94 8.75
N CYS A 713 -7.61 -22.36 10.01
CA CYS A 713 -6.70 -21.66 10.91
C CYS A 713 -5.24 -21.83 10.46
N CYS A 714 -4.39 -20.84 10.75
CA CYS A 714 -2.99 -20.84 10.28
C CYS A 714 -2.20 -22.07 10.75
N GLY A 715 -2.53 -22.64 11.92
CA GLY A 715 -1.94 -23.88 12.41
C GLY A 715 -2.23 -25.09 11.51
N CYS A 716 -3.50 -25.32 11.17
CA CYS A 716 -3.89 -26.40 10.25
C CYS A 716 -3.39 -26.18 8.82
N PHE A 717 -3.35 -24.92 8.35
CA PHE A 717 -2.77 -24.56 7.06
C PHE A 717 -1.28 -24.94 7.01
N LYS A 718 -0.48 -24.44 7.96
CA LYS A 718 0.95 -24.75 8.07
C LYS A 718 1.19 -26.26 8.18
N GLN A 719 0.44 -26.95 9.03
CA GLN A 719 0.64 -28.39 9.26
C GLN A 719 0.33 -29.22 8.02
N HIS A 720 -0.80 -28.95 7.33
CA HIS A 720 -1.15 -29.64 6.09
C HIS A 720 -0.08 -29.47 5.01
N PHE A 721 0.35 -28.23 4.75
CA PHE A 721 1.35 -27.96 3.71
C PHE A 721 2.75 -28.44 4.10
N THR A 722 3.16 -28.38 5.37
CA THR A 722 4.42 -29.00 5.82
C THR A 722 4.44 -30.51 5.57
N ILE A 723 3.35 -31.21 5.87
CA ILE A 723 3.22 -32.67 5.59
C ILE A 723 3.17 -32.93 4.08
N ALA A 724 2.45 -32.10 3.30
CA ALA A 724 2.39 -32.25 1.85
C ALA A 724 3.75 -32.00 1.17
N VAL A 725 4.56 -31.08 1.71
CA VAL A 725 5.90 -30.76 1.20
C VAL A 725 6.95 -31.77 1.66
N ARG A 726 6.96 -32.20 2.92
CA ARG A 726 7.93 -33.22 3.40
C ARG A 726 7.58 -34.62 2.88
N ASP A 727 6.35 -35.09 3.12
CA ASP A 727 6.00 -36.52 3.04
C ASP A 727 5.24 -36.93 1.78
N LYS A 728 4.77 -35.96 0.98
CA LYS A 728 3.93 -36.21 -0.22
C LYS A 728 4.54 -35.67 -1.52
N HIS A 729 3.87 -35.92 -2.65
CA HIS A 729 4.24 -35.42 -3.96
C HIS A 729 3.65 -34.01 -4.20
N ILE A 730 4.21 -33.23 -5.13
CA ILE A 730 3.76 -31.85 -5.39
C ILE A 730 2.29 -31.76 -5.82
N ARG A 731 1.75 -32.81 -6.46
CA ARG A 731 0.31 -32.92 -6.79
C ARG A 731 -0.61 -33.13 -5.59
N ASP A 732 -0.07 -33.50 -4.43
CA ASP A 732 -0.86 -33.70 -3.20
C ASP A 732 -1.03 -32.38 -2.40
N MET A 733 -0.47 -31.26 -2.89
CA MET A 733 -0.53 -29.92 -2.30
C MET A 733 -1.85 -29.18 -2.63
N VAL A 734 -2.97 -29.89 -2.58
CA VAL A 734 -4.33 -29.34 -2.81
C VAL A 734 -4.95 -28.75 -1.53
N CYS A 735 -6.11 -28.10 -1.65
CA CYS A 735 -6.88 -27.64 -0.50
C CYS A 735 -7.22 -28.79 0.48
N PRO A 736 -6.95 -28.64 1.80
CA PRO A 736 -7.30 -29.68 2.78
C PRO A 736 -8.81 -29.83 3.05
N VAL A 737 -9.66 -28.92 2.56
CA VAL A 737 -11.11 -28.92 2.81
C VAL A 737 -11.90 -29.50 1.63
N CYS A 738 -11.56 -29.11 0.39
CA CYS A 738 -12.29 -29.49 -0.82
C CYS A 738 -11.45 -30.23 -1.88
N THR A 739 -10.17 -30.48 -1.64
CA THR A 739 -9.21 -31.12 -2.58
C THR A 739 -9.01 -30.42 -3.94
N GLU A 740 -9.57 -29.24 -4.16
CA GLU A 740 -9.31 -28.40 -5.34
C GLU A 740 -7.97 -27.63 -5.23
N PRO A 741 -7.35 -27.22 -6.36
CA PRO A 741 -7.74 -27.51 -7.75
C PRO A 741 -7.18 -28.85 -8.25
N ASP A 742 -7.71 -29.39 -9.35
CA ASP A 742 -7.10 -30.55 -10.02
C ASP A 742 -5.72 -30.23 -10.61
N ILE A 743 -4.65 -30.68 -9.92
CA ILE A 743 -3.24 -30.50 -10.32
C ILE A 743 -2.82 -31.48 -11.44
N ASN A 744 -3.78 -32.04 -12.20
CA ASN A 744 -3.51 -32.80 -13.41
C ASN A 744 -3.23 -31.92 -14.64
N ASP A 745 -3.89 -30.77 -14.77
CA ASP A 745 -3.74 -29.85 -15.91
C ASP A 745 -2.47 -28.98 -15.78
N PRO A 746 -1.51 -29.04 -16.74
CA PRO A 746 -0.29 -28.24 -16.71
C PRO A 746 -0.48 -26.71 -16.84
N GLU A 747 -1.61 -26.21 -17.33
CA GLU A 747 -1.85 -24.76 -17.45
C GLU A 747 -2.33 -24.18 -16.10
N HIS A 748 -3.35 -24.79 -15.50
CA HIS A 748 -3.81 -24.43 -14.16
C HIS A 748 -2.73 -24.64 -13.07
N LEU A 749 -1.89 -25.67 -13.20
CA LEU A 749 -0.82 -26.01 -12.25
C LEU A 749 0.14 -24.83 -11.99
N ASN A 750 0.59 -24.16 -13.05
CA ASN A 750 1.55 -23.04 -12.91
C ASN A 750 0.91 -21.81 -12.23
N SER A 751 -0.36 -21.53 -12.55
CA SER A 751 -1.12 -20.43 -11.95
C SER A 751 -1.35 -20.68 -10.45
N TYR A 752 -1.78 -21.90 -10.09
CA TYR A 752 -2.00 -22.31 -8.71
C TYR A 752 -0.73 -22.22 -7.84
N PHE A 753 0.40 -22.78 -8.30
CA PHE A 753 1.63 -22.68 -7.50
C PHE A 753 2.18 -21.25 -7.41
N SER A 754 1.90 -20.38 -8.38
CA SER A 754 2.28 -18.97 -8.32
C SER A 754 1.50 -18.19 -7.25
N THR A 755 0.24 -18.54 -6.98
CA THR A 755 -0.52 -17.93 -5.86
C THR A 755 -0.25 -18.62 -4.53
N LEU A 756 -0.03 -19.95 -4.53
CA LEU A 756 0.26 -20.72 -3.33
C LEU A 756 1.64 -20.36 -2.73
N ASP A 757 2.66 -20.12 -3.56
CA ASP A 757 4.00 -19.67 -3.11
C ASP A 757 3.93 -18.48 -2.14
N ILE A 758 3.12 -17.47 -2.50
CA ILE A 758 2.91 -16.25 -1.71
C ILE A 758 2.29 -16.59 -0.35
N GLN A 759 1.39 -17.58 -0.27
CA GLN A 759 0.75 -18.01 0.98
C GLN A 759 1.63 -18.95 1.82
N LEU A 760 2.59 -19.65 1.21
CA LEU A 760 3.51 -20.56 1.90
C LEU A 760 4.75 -19.86 2.45
N ARG A 761 5.25 -18.81 1.77
CA ARG A 761 6.49 -18.10 2.09
C ARG A 761 6.59 -17.63 3.54
N ASP A 762 5.55 -16.96 4.03
CA ASP A 762 5.52 -16.38 5.37
C ASP A 762 4.88 -17.33 6.40
N CYS A 763 4.60 -18.58 6.01
CA CYS A 763 3.88 -19.57 6.82
C CYS A 763 4.71 -20.83 7.13
N LEU A 764 5.50 -21.30 6.18
CA LEU A 764 6.36 -22.49 6.33
C LEU A 764 7.70 -22.14 7.02
N GLU A 765 8.36 -23.15 7.57
CA GLU A 765 9.77 -23.03 7.97
C GLU A 765 10.67 -23.03 6.72
N THR A 766 11.83 -22.37 6.80
CA THR A 766 12.71 -22.12 5.63
C THR A 766 13.16 -23.41 4.95
N ASP A 767 13.47 -24.48 5.70
CA ASP A 767 13.84 -25.79 5.14
C ASP A 767 12.69 -26.43 4.35
N VAL A 768 11.45 -26.23 4.80
CA VAL A 768 10.24 -26.73 4.14
C VAL A 768 9.96 -25.91 2.89
N TYR A 769 10.09 -24.59 2.96
CA TYR A 769 9.91 -23.70 1.82
C TYR A 769 10.97 -23.92 0.73
N ASP A 770 12.24 -24.14 1.10
CA ASP A 770 13.31 -24.53 0.17
C ASP A 770 13.03 -25.90 -0.47
N LEU A 771 12.45 -26.86 0.28
CA LEU A 771 12.03 -28.15 -0.26
C LEU A 771 10.82 -28.04 -1.22
N PHE A 772 9.88 -27.11 -0.95
CA PHE A 772 8.80 -26.77 -1.86
C PHE A 772 9.34 -26.20 -3.18
N HIS A 773 10.26 -25.22 -3.11
CA HIS A 773 10.93 -24.66 -4.29
C HIS A 773 11.75 -25.69 -5.06
N THR A 774 12.41 -26.61 -4.37
CA THR A 774 13.13 -27.74 -4.98
C THR A 774 12.16 -28.63 -5.77
N LYS A 775 11.05 -29.07 -5.16
CA LYS A 775 10.02 -29.89 -5.84
C LYS A 775 9.35 -29.16 -7.02
N LEU A 776 9.11 -27.86 -6.91
CA LEU A 776 8.56 -27.04 -8.01
C LEU A 776 9.55 -26.89 -9.17
N THR A 777 10.84 -26.74 -8.84
CA THR A 777 11.93 -26.69 -9.83
C THR A 777 12.08 -28.03 -10.55
N GLU A 778 12.09 -29.16 -9.83
CA GLU A 778 12.11 -30.50 -10.44
C GLU A 778 10.89 -30.72 -11.35
N GLN A 779 9.69 -30.36 -10.90
CA GLN A 779 8.45 -30.46 -11.68
C GLN A 779 8.48 -29.65 -12.99
N ALA A 780 9.18 -28.51 -13.01
CA ALA A 780 9.41 -27.73 -14.23
C ALA A 780 10.48 -28.38 -15.13
N LEU A 781 11.59 -28.83 -14.56
CA LEU A 781 12.73 -29.40 -15.29
C LEU A 781 12.43 -30.77 -15.92
N ILE A 782 11.54 -31.58 -15.34
CA ILE A 782 11.15 -32.91 -15.87
C ILE A 782 10.66 -32.87 -17.34
N LYS A 783 10.15 -31.73 -17.82
CA LYS A 783 9.69 -31.56 -19.21
C LYS A 783 10.85 -31.41 -20.21
N ASP A 784 12.07 -31.09 -19.77
CA ASP A 784 13.20 -30.83 -20.66
C ASP A 784 13.74 -32.14 -21.29
N PRO A 785 14.06 -32.17 -22.60
CA PRO A 785 14.59 -33.37 -23.24
C PRO A 785 15.94 -33.87 -22.69
N LYS A 786 16.75 -33.02 -22.06
CA LYS A 786 18.06 -33.31 -21.47
C LYS A 786 18.02 -33.57 -19.95
N PHE A 787 16.84 -33.58 -19.33
CA PHE A 787 16.70 -33.87 -17.91
C PHE A 787 16.97 -35.37 -17.61
N LEU A 788 17.83 -35.62 -16.62
CA LEU A 788 18.20 -36.93 -16.12
C LEU A 788 17.95 -37.05 -14.61
N TRP A 789 17.32 -38.16 -14.22
CA TRP A 789 17.36 -38.64 -12.84
C TRP A 789 18.67 -39.38 -12.58
N CYS A 790 19.27 -39.19 -11.42
CA CYS A 790 20.35 -40.07 -10.97
C CYS A 790 19.81 -41.48 -10.65
N SER A 791 20.54 -42.51 -11.08
CA SER A 791 20.21 -43.91 -10.78
C SER A 791 20.59 -44.36 -9.36
N HIS A 792 21.20 -43.49 -8.55
CA HIS A 792 21.72 -43.80 -7.22
C HIS A 792 21.06 -43.01 -6.09
N CYS A 793 20.31 -41.95 -6.42
CA CYS A 793 19.54 -41.12 -5.50
C CYS A 793 18.48 -40.35 -6.31
N SER A 794 17.37 -39.96 -5.68
CA SER A 794 16.24 -39.28 -6.34
C SER A 794 16.51 -37.81 -6.72
N TYR A 795 17.73 -37.46 -7.12
CA TYR A 795 18.11 -36.11 -7.53
C TYR A 795 18.04 -35.98 -9.06
N GLY A 796 17.28 -35.00 -9.56
CA GLY A 796 17.13 -34.70 -10.98
C GLY A 796 17.92 -33.47 -11.43
N PHE A 797 18.46 -33.49 -12.65
CA PHE A 797 19.24 -32.38 -13.22
C PHE A 797 19.27 -32.41 -14.75
N ILE A 798 19.47 -31.25 -15.39
CA ILE A 798 19.76 -31.17 -16.83
C ILE A 798 21.22 -31.57 -17.08
N TYR A 799 21.46 -32.35 -18.14
CA TYR A 799 22.80 -32.75 -18.58
C TYR A 799 23.03 -32.39 -20.05
N ASP A 800 23.85 -31.35 -20.28
CA ASP A 800 24.21 -30.84 -21.60
C ASP A 800 25.43 -31.51 -22.26
N GLY A 801 25.96 -32.60 -21.67
CA GLY A 801 27.16 -33.26 -22.18
C GLY A 801 26.89 -34.40 -23.17
N ASP A 802 27.73 -34.53 -24.18
CA ASP A 802 27.67 -35.64 -25.15
C ASP A 802 28.25 -36.97 -24.61
N GLN A 803 28.84 -36.97 -23.41
CA GLN A 803 29.49 -38.16 -22.85
C GLN A 803 28.46 -39.11 -22.26
N LEU A 804 28.62 -40.42 -22.52
CA LEU A 804 27.80 -41.44 -21.89
C LEU A 804 27.95 -41.45 -20.35
N LYS A 805 29.12 -41.04 -19.81
CA LYS A 805 29.37 -41.03 -18.36
C LYS A 805 28.87 -39.73 -17.71
N VAL A 806 27.77 -39.83 -16.98
CA VAL A 806 27.24 -38.75 -16.12
C VAL A 806 27.72 -38.97 -14.69
N THR A 807 27.96 -37.89 -13.93
CA THR A 807 28.22 -37.96 -12.49
C THR A 807 27.25 -37.05 -11.75
N CYS A 808 26.52 -37.59 -10.78
CA CYS A 808 25.55 -36.83 -10.01
C CYS A 808 26.26 -35.90 -9.01
N MET A 809 25.89 -34.61 -8.99
CA MET A 809 26.50 -33.64 -8.08
C MET A 809 26.19 -33.93 -6.60
N GLN A 810 25.00 -34.47 -6.32
CA GLN A 810 24.54 -34.75 -4.96
C GLN A 810 25.23 -35.98 -4.34
N CYS A 811 25.15 -37.15 -4.98
CA CYS A 811 25.72 -38.39 -4.42
C CYS A 811 27.13 -38.73 -4.92
N ARG A 812 27.68 -37.95 -5.87
CA ARG A 812 29.02 -38.13 -6.50
C ARG A 812 29.27 -39.46 -7.21
N LYS A 813 28.25 -40.31 -7.34
CA LYS A 813 28.32 -41.58 -8.10
C LYS A 813 28.04 -41.33 -9.59
N SER A 814 28.67 -42.13 -10.44
CA SER A 814 28.49 -42.05 -11.91
C SER A 814 27.49 -43.08 -12.43
N PHE A 815 26.81 -42.74 -13.53
CA PHE A 815 25.85 -43.59 -14.24
C PHE A 815 25.85 -43.25 -15.75
N CYS A 816 25.25 -44.10 -16.57
CA CYS A 816 25.20 -43.91 -18.02
C CYS A 816 24.01 -43.03 -18.44
N ALA A 817 24.23 -42.00 -19.27
CA ALA A 817 23.20 -41.08 -19.76
C ALA A 817 22.07 -41.81 -20.51
N GLN A 818 22.42 -42.81 -21.32
CA GLN A 818 21.49 -43.53 -22.18
C GLN A 818 20.80 -44.69 -21.47
N CYS A 819 21.58 -45.67 -20.95
CA CYS A 819 21.01 -46.88 -20.33
C CYS A 819 20.69 -46.74 -18.84
N LYS A 820 21.03 -45.59 -18.22
CA LYS A 820 20.76 -45.23 -16.80
C LYS A 820 21.31 -46.20 -15.74
N LYS A 821 22.09 -47.21 -16.14
CA LYS A 821 22.76 -48.11 -15.20
C LYS A 821 23.95 -47.41 -14.51
N PRO A 822 24.36 -47.86 -13.31
CA PRO A 822 25.63 -47.47 -12.68
C PRO A 822 26.81 -47.57 -13.66
N TRP A 823 27.74 -46.62 -13.58
CA TRP A 823 28.87 -46.58 -14.51
C TRP A 823 30.02 -47.48 -14.05
N GLU A 824 30.37 -48.47 -14.87
CA GLU A 824 31.55 -49.32 -14.72
C GLU A 824 32.64 -48.92 -15.72
N ALA A 825 33.91 -49.21 -15.40
CA ALA A 825 35.03 -48.87 -16.29
C ALA A 825 34.90 -49.57 -17.66
N GLN A 826 34.34 -50.77 -17.67
CA GLN A 826 34.10 -51.64 -18.83
C GLN A 826 33.00 -51.10 -19.77
N HIS A 827 32.21 -50.10 -19.38
CA HIS A 827 31.29 -49.41 -20.29
C HIS A 827 32.04 -48.36 -21.17
N MET A 828 33.29 -48.01 -20.84
CA MET A 828 34.08 -47.05 -21.62
C MET A 828 34.41 -47.61 -23.00
N GLY A 829 33.99 -46.91 -24.06
CA GLY A 829 34.21 -47.31 -25.44
C GLY A 829 33.22 -48.36 -25.99
N LEU A 830 32.30 -48.88 -25.16
CA LEU A 830 31.23 -49.79 -25.59
C LEU A 830 29.89 -49.06 -25.74
N SER A 831 29.09 -49.49 -26.71
CA SER A 831 27.66 -49.15 -26.75
C SER A 831 26.93 -49.74 -25.54
N CYS A 832 25.78 -49.17 -25.19
CA CYS A 832 24.94 -49.68 -24.09
C CYS A 832 24.58 -51.17 -24.27
N GLU A 833 24.33 -51.60 -25.51
CA GLU A 833 24.01 -52.99 -25.84
C GLU A 833 25.24 -53.90 -25.76
N GLN A 834 26.40 -53.43 -26.23
CA GLN A 834 27.66 -54.17 -26.13
C GLN A 834 28.08 -54.37 -24.67
N PHE A 835 27.93 -53.35 -23.82
CA PHE A 835 28.16 -53.48 -22.38
C PHE A 835 27.18 -54.47 -21.72
N GLN A 836 25.91 -54.51 -22.18
CA GLN A 836 24.90 -55.45 -21.67
C GLN A 836 25.02 -56.88 -22.23
N LEU A 837 25.66 -57.06 -23.39
CA LEU A 837 26.14 -58.36 -23.88
C LEU A 837 27.33 -58.82 -23.03
N TRP A 838 28.35 -57.97 -22.89
CA TRP A 838 29.53 -58.25 -22.08
C TRP A 838 29.15 -58.68 -20.65
N LYS A 839 28.23 -57.95 -19.98
CA LYS A 839 27.69 -58.34 -18.67
C LYS A 839 27.08 -59.75 -18.67
N ARG A 840 26.25 -60.10 -19.65
CA ARG A 840 25.65 -61.45 -19.73
C ARG A 840 26.68 -62.56 -19.90
N GLU A 841 27.77 -62.28 -20.61
CA GLU A 841 28.80 -63.26 -20.96
C GLU A 841 29.93 -63.36 -19.92
N ASN A 842 30.15 -62.32 -19.10
CA ASN A 842 31.34 -62.20 -18.24
C ASN A 842 31.04 -61.94 -16.75
N ASP A 843 29.80 -61.60 -16.36
CA ASP A 843 29.43 -61.31 -14.96
C ASP A 843 28.81 -62.55 -14.28
N PRO A 844 29.49 -63.18 -13.29
CA PRO A 844 28.99 -64.40 -12.66
C PRO A 844 27.74 -64.20 -11.80
N GLU A 845 27.44 -62.98 -11.35
CA GLU A 845 26.21 -62.69 -10.62
C GLU A 845 25.04 -62.51 -11.59
N TYR A 846 25.27 -61.87 -12.74
CA TYR A 846 24.28 -61.81 -13.81
C TYR A 846 23.93 -63.22 -14.32
N GLN A 847 24.93 -64.08 -14.52
CA GLN A 847 24.71 -65.45 -15.01
C GLN A 847 23.87 -66.30 -14.05
N LYS A 848 24.12 -66.21 -12.73
CA LYS A 848 23.26 -66.83 -11.70
C LYS A 848 21.82 -66.32 -11.72
N GLN A 849 21.59 -65.07 -12.14
CA GLN A 849 20.27 -64.46 -12.25
C GLN A 849 19.55 -64.80 -13.57
N GLY A 850 20.27 -65.26 -14.60
CA GLY A 850 19.71 -65.73 -15.88
C GLY A 850 18.69 -64.75 -16.50
N LEU A 851 17.53 -65.27 -16.89
CA LEU A 851 16.45 -64.44 -17.46
C LEU A 851 15.78 -63.51 -16.45
N ALA A 852 15.91 -63.73 -15.13
CA ALA A 852 15.42 -62.77 -14.15
C ALA A 852 16.25 -61.47 -14.17
N GLY A 853 17.57 -61.57 -14.41
CA GLY A 853 18.43 -60.43 -14.67
C GLY A 853 18.02 -59.67 -15.94
N TYR A 854 17.65 -60.39 -16.99
CA TYR A 854 17.16 -59.82 -18.26
C TYR A 854 15.82 -59.08 -18.13
N LEU A 855 14.83 -59.65 -17.42
CA LEU A 855 13.54 -58.99 -17.18
C LEU A 855 13.69 -57.73 -16.32
N ARG A 856 14.53 -57.79 -15.28
CA ARG A 856 14.85 -56.64 -14.41
C ARG A 856 15.56 -55.51 -15.19
N ASP A 857 16.48 -55.88 -16.08
CA ASP A 857 17.15 -54.95 -16.99
C ASP A 857 16.18 -54.26 -17.96
N ASN A 858 15.28 -55.04 -18.55
CA ASN A 858 14.21 -54.56 -19.43
C ASN A 858 13.02 -53.96 -18.65
N GLY A 859 13.28 -53.39 -17.48
CA GLY A 859 12.27 -52.95 -16.53
C GLY A 859 11.43 -51.75 -16.97
N ILE A 860 10.53 -51.33 -16.10
CA ILE A 860 9.53 -50.29 -16.39
C ILE A 860 10.20 -48.91 -16.47
N THR A 861 10.02 -48.19 -17.57
CA THR A 861 10.40 -46.77 -17.67
C THR A 861 9.14 -45.92 -17.75
N CYS A 862 9.01 -44.92 -16.88
CA CYS A 862 7.85 -44.04 -16.90
C CYS A 862 7.86 -43.14 -18.16
N PRO A 863 6.79 -43.16 -18.99
CA PRO A 863 6.76 -42.33 -20.20
C PRO A 863 6.67 -40.83 -19.93
N ASN A 864 6.21 -40.43 -18.74
CA ASN A 864 6.11 -39.02 -18.33
C ASN A 864 7.46 -38.48 -17.82
N CYS A 865 7.95 -38.96 -16.67
CA CYS A 865 9.17 -38.42 -16.05
C CYS A 865 10.48 -39.17 -16.40
N ARG A 866 10.42 -40.20 -17.25
CA ARG A 866 11.56 -41.01 -17.72
C ARG A 866 12.37 -41.72 -16.63
N PHE A 867 11.91 -41.74 -15.38
CA PHE A 867 12.48 -42.56 -14.31
C PHE A 867 12.33 -44.05 -14.65
N GLN A 868 13.35 -44.85 -14.32
CA GLN A 868 13.44 -46.26 -14.67
C GLN A 868 13.46 -47.13 -13.40
N TYR A 869 12.59 -48.13 -13.36
CA TYR A 869 12.44 -49.09 -12.28
C TYR A 869 13.11 -50.39 -12.69
N ALA A 870 13.98 -50.94 -11.83
CA ALA A 870 14.60 -52.24 -11.99
C ALA A 870 13.62 -53.36 -11.56
N LEU A 871 12.44 -53.39 -12.17
CA LEU A 871 11.31 -54.28 -11.85
C LEU A 871 10.75 -54.91 -13.13
N ALA A 872 10.38 -56.18 -13.06
CA ALA A 872 9.58 -56.84 -14.10
C ALA A 872 8.15 -56.25 -14.16
N ARG A 873 7.43 -56.46 -15.27
CA ARG A 873 6.06 -55.93 -15.43
C ARG A 873 5.03 -56.68 -14.61
N GLY A 874 5.34 -57.91 -14.20
CA GLY A 874 4.58 -58.64 -13.19
C GLY A 874 3.14 -58.96 -13.62
N GLY A 875 2.21 -58.95 -12.67
CA GLY A 875 0.82 -59.38 -12.89
C GLY A 875 -0.15 -58.24 -13.20
N CYS A 876 -0.03 -57.13 -12.46
CA CYS A 876 -0.83 -55.94 -12.70
C CYS A 876 -0.18 -55.08 -13.78
N MET A 877 -0.92 -54.75 -14.84
CA MET A 877 -0.43 -53.86 -15.89
C MET A 877 -0.60 -52.38 -15.56
N HIS A 878 -1.41 -52.04 -14.55
CA HIS A 878 -1.51 -50.68 -14.01
C HIS A 878 -0.29 -50.37 -13.14
N PHE A 879 0.48 -49.36 -13.54
CA PHE A 879 1.66 -48.93 -12.82
C PHE A 879 1.56 -47.43 -12.51
N SER A 880 1.75 -47.07 -11.24
CA SER A 880 1.76 -45.69 -10.76
C SER A 880 3.19 -45.26 -10.47
N CYS A 881 3.72 -44.29 -11.21
CA CYS A 881 5.08 -43.81 -11.02
C CYS A 881 5.25 -43.16 -9.64
N SER A 882 6.16 -43.66 -8.78
CA SER A 882 6.43 -43.05 -7.48
C SER A 882 6.92 -41.60 -7.59
N GLN A 883 7.74 -41.30 -8.60
CA GLN A 883 8.37 -39.98 -8.77
C GLN A 883 7.43 -38.88 -9.29
N CYS A 884 6.45 -39.20 -10.15
CA CYS A 884 5.57 -38.18 -10.77
C CYS A 884 4.07 -38.48 -10.71
N ARG A 885 3.68 -39.58 -10.05
CA ARG A 885 2.30 -40.10 -9.92
C ARG A 885 1.54 -40.38 -11.23
N TYR A 886 2.20 -40.29 -12.39
CA TYR A 886 1.61 -40.68 -13.67
C TYR A 886 1.24 -42.17 -13.67
N GLN A 887 0.01 -42.49 -14.07
CA GLN A 887 -0.54 -43.84 -14.09
C GLN A 887 -0.60 -44.36 -15.53
N PHE A 888 0.04 -45.50 -15.80
CA PHE A 888 0.23 -46.01 -17.16
C PHE A 888 0.33 -47.53 -17.23
N CYS A 889 0.18 -48.07 -18.43
CA CYS A 889 0.37 -49.49 -18.70
C CYS A 889 1.86 -49.86 -18.75
N SER A 890 2.32 -50.74 -17.87
CA SER A 890 3.72 -51.22 -17.85
C SER A 890 4.13 -51.97 -19.14
N GLY A 891 3.16 -52.49 -19.90
CA GLY A 891 3.34 -53.20 -21.17
C GLY A 891 3.34 -52.34 -22.45
N CYS A 892 2.61 -51.21 -22.48
CA CYS A 892 2.50 -50.37 -23.69
C CYS A 892 2.61 -48.85 -23.46
N ASN A 893 2.88 -48.40 -22.24
CA ASN A 893 3.08 -47.00 -21.85
C ASN A 893 1.92 -46.02 -22.17
N ASN A 894 0.72 -46.53 -22.49
CA ASN A 894 -0.48 -45.69 -22.57
C ASN A 894 -1.01 -45.34 -21.17
N PRO A 895 -1.58 -44.15 -20.98
CA PRO A 895 -2.16 -43.71 -19.70
C PRO A 895 -3.33 -44.61 -19.26
N PHE A 896 -3.55 -44.63 -17.94
CA PHE A 896 -4.84 -45.01 -17.35
C PHE A 896 -5.71 -43.77 -17.13
N HIS A 897 -7.02 -43.94 -17.33
CA HIS A 897 -8.05 -42.92 -17.22
C HIS A 897 -9.09 -43.32 -16.18
N THR A 898 -9.43 -42.41 -15.27
CA THR A 898 -10.63 -42.50 -14.41
C THR A 898 -11.87 -41.99 -15.15
N THR A 899 -11.71 -40.90 -15.89
CA THR A 899 -12.65 -40.35 -16.88
C THR A 899 -12.00 -40.44 -18.26
N CYS A 900 -12.58 -41.19 -19.18
CA CYS A 900 -12.00 -41.41 -20.50
C CYS A 900 -12.63 -40.47 -21.54
N ALA A 901 -11.78 -39.65 -22.18
CA ALA A 901 -12.17 -38.73 -23.25
C ALA A 901 -12.17 -39.38 -24.66
N VAL A 902 -11.93 -40.68 -24.76
CA VAL A 902 -12.00 -41.40 -26.04
C VAL A 902 -13.45 -41.61 -26.43
N ASN A 903 -13.91 -40.87 -27.44
CA ASN A 903 -15.22 -41.04 -28.06
C ASN A 903 -15.48 -42.53 -28.37
N GLN A 904 -16.70 -42.99 -28.08
CA GLN A 904 -17.14 -44.39 -28.22
C GLN A 904 -16.55 -45.39 -27.21
N CYS A 905 -15.73 -44.98 -26.23
CA CYS A 905 -15.39 -45.87 -25.12
C CYS A 905 -16.61 -46.11 -24.20
N THR A 906 -16.94 -47.37 -23.96
CA THR A 906 -18.07 -47.80 -23.11
C THR A 906 -17.62 -48.31 -21.73
N VAL A 907 -16.33 -48.30 -21.44
CA VAL A 907 -15.77 -48.83 -20.18
C VAL A 907 -15.88 -47.78 -19.08
N THR A 908 -16.55 -48.14 -17.99
CA THR A 908 -16.65 -47.30 -16.77
C THR A 908 -15.56 -47.66 -15.76
N GLY A 909 -15.08 -46.66 -15.01
CA GLY A 909 -14.00 -46.83 -14.05
C GLY A 909 -12.59 -46.85 -14.66
N LEU A 910 -11.59 -47.17 -13.85
CA LEU A 910 -10.17 -47.05 -14.17
C LEU A 910 -9.73 -48.03 -15.28
N HIS A 911 -9.41 -47.53 -16.47
CA HIS A 911 -8.97 -48.35 -17.60
C HIS A 911 -7.92 -47.67 -18.49
N ALA A 912 -7.31 -48.42 -19.40
CA ALA A 912 -6.37 -47.92 -20.40
C ALA A 912 -6.67 -48.54 -21.77
N HIS A 913 -6.35 -47.81 -22.84
CA HIS A 913 -6.47 -48.33 -24.21
C HIS A 913 -5.17 -49.04 -24.60
N HIS A 914 -5.25 -50.37 -24.78
CA HIS A 914 -4.10 -51.22 -25.09
C HIS A 914 -4.06 -51.58 -26.60
N PRO A 915 -2.88 -51.50 -27.26
CA PRO A 915 -2.67 -52.01 -28.61
C PRO A 915 -2.59 -53.55 -28.63
N ARG A 916 -2.70 -54.17 -29.81
CA ARG A 916 -2.81 -55.64 -29.95
C ARG A 916 -1.56 -56.43 -29.53
N ASP A 917 -0.39 -55.80 -29.58
CA ASP A 917 0.90 -56.34 -29.11
C ASP A 917 1.22 -56.01 -27.64
N CYS A 918 0.26 -55.44 -26.89
CA CYS A 918 0.46 -55.20 -25.47
C CYS A 918 0.50 -56.51 -24.67
N LEU A 919 1.43 -56.58 -23.70
CA LEU A 919 1.47 -57.63 -22.68
C LEU A 919 0.12 -57.81 -21.96
N PHE A 920 -0.72 -56.78 -21.86
CA PHE A 920 -2.07 -56.87 -21.30
C PHE A 920 -2.95 -57.95 -21.97
N TYR A 921 -2.82 -58.14 -23.30
CA TYR A 921 -3.50 -59.24 -24.02
C TYR A 921 -2.60 -60.46 -24.20
N LEU A 922 -1.32 -60.25 -24.55
CA LEU A 922 -0.42 -61.36 -24.87
C LEU A 922 -0.02 -62.21 -23.65
N ARG A 923 -0.19 -61.71 -22.42
CA ARG A 923 -0.06 -62.52 -21.20
C ARG A 923 -1.14 -63.60 -21.08
N ASP A 924 -2.28 -63.45 -21.76
CA ASP A 924 -3.39 -64.41 -21.68
C ASP A 924 -3.15 -65.62 -22.61
N TRP A 925 -2.26 -65.47 -23.61
CA TRP A 925 -1.85 -66.55 -24.52
C TRP A 925 -0.93 -67.57 -23.84
N GLU A 926 -1.14 -68.85 -24.16
CA GLU A 926 -0.24 -69.93 -23.74
C GLU A 926 1.19 -69.75 -24.29
N PRO A 927 2.23 -70.19 -23.55
CA PRO A 927 3.62 -70.11 -24.00
C PRO A 927 3.85 -70.73 -25.38
N ALA A 928 3.23 -71.87 -25.69
CA ALA A 928 3.36 -72.53 -27.00
C ALA A 928 2.87 -71.66 -28.17
N ARG A 929 1.81 -70.85 -27.96
CA ARG A 929 1.26 -69.93 -28.98
C ARG A 929 2.19 -68.73 -29.21
N LEU A 930 2.79 -68.22 -28.14
CA LEU A 930 3.80 -67.14 -28.19
C LEU A 930 5.10 -67.65 -28.85
N GLN A 931 5.54 -68.87 -28.53
CA GLN A 931 6.67 -69.53 -29.17
C GLN A 931 6.44 -69.76 -30.67
N ALA A 932 5.26 -70.22 -31.09
CA ALA A 932 4.91 -70.39 -32.50
C ALA A 932 4.96 -69.06 -33.28
N LEU A 933 4.60 -67.93 -32.65
CA LEU A 933 4.70 -66.60 -33.25
C LEU A 933 6.16 -66.19 -33.49
N LEU A 934 7.06 -66.48 -32.54
CA LEU A 934 8.50 -66.25 -32.65
C LEU A 934 9.15 -67.15 -33.71
N GLN A 935 8.81 -68.44 -33.74
CA GLN A 935 9.26 -69.41 -34.74
C GLN A 935 8.87 -68.99 -36.16
N LYS A 936 7.62 -68.53 -36.37
CA LYS A 936 7.10 -68.02 -37.66
C LYS A 936 7.85 -66.78 -38.18
N LYS A 937 8.72 -66.18 -37.36
CA LYS A 937 9.60 -65.05 -37.70
C LYS A 937 11.10 -65.33 -37.50
N GLY A 938 11.48 -66.57 -37.20
CA GLY A 938 12.89 -66.97 -37.01
C GLY A 938 13.56 -66.38 -35.77
N VAL A 939 12.80 -65.97 -34.75
CA VAL A 939 13.37 -65.39 -33.51
C VAL A 939 13.60 -66.48 -32.48
N ASN A 940 14.86 -66.63 -32.07
CA ASN A 940 15.27 -67.57 -31.03
C ASN A 940 14.79 -67.13 -29.64
N TYR A 941 14.44 -68.12 -28.80
CA TYR A 941 14.05 -67.96 -27.40
C TYR A 941 14.59 -69.12 -26.57
N ASN A 942 14.74 -68.93 -25.26
CA ASN A 942 15.28 -69.94 -24.36
C ASN A 942 14.14 -70.84 -23.82
N THR A 943 14.41 -72.14 -23.69
CA THR A 943 13.58 -73.11 -22.94
C THR A 943 14.26 -73.62 -21.67
N ASP A 944 15.60 -73.59 -21.66
CA ASP A 944 16.41 -74.30 -20.68
C ASP A 944 16.98 -73.34 -19.62
N THR A 945 17.18 -73.84 -18.40
CA THR A 945 17.80 -73.08 -17.31
C THR A 945 19.28 -72.81 -17.60
N ALA A 946 19.70 -71.55 -17.43
CA ALA A 946 21.10 -71.17 -17.59
C ALA A 946 22.02 -71.93 -16.59
N PRO A 947 23.25 -72.31 -16.99
CA PRO A 947 24.19 -72.99 -16.09
C PRO A 947 24.47 -72.18 -14.82
N GLY A 948 24.16 -72.75 -13.66
CA GLY A 948 24.37 -72.11 -12.35
C GLY A 948 23.23 -71.21 -11.85
N ALA A 949 22.12 -71.10 -12.57
CA ALA A 949 20.91 -70.47 -12.05
C ALA A 949 20.19 -71.36 -11.01
N GLN A 950 19.45 -70.75 -10.08
CA GLN A 950 18.63 -71.49 -9.11
C GLN A 950 17.46 -72.22 -9.80
N THR A 951 17.22 -73.46 -9.42
CA THR A 951 16.18 -74.33 -9.99
C THR A 951 14.99 -74.50 -9.04
N GLY A 952 13.78 -74.60 -9.60
CA GLY A 952 12.55 -74.91 -8.87
C GLY A 952 11.67 -73.70 -8.50
N VAL A 953 12.26 -72.52 -8.25
CA VAL A 953 11.53 -71.29 -7.88
C VAL A 953 11.98 -70.07 -8.69
N CYS A 954 11.04 -69.19 -9.04
CA CYS A 954 11.28 -68.06 -9.91
C CYS A 954 11.98 -66.90 -9.18
N GLY A 955 13.23 -66.63 -9.57
CA GLY A 955 14.06 -65.55 -9.01
C GLY A 955 13.82 -64.14 -9.55
N VAL A 956 12.71 -63.90 -10.27
CA VAL A 956 12.33 -62.54 -10.72
C VAL A 956 11.94 -61.69 -9.52
N ILE A 957 12.51 -60.50 -9.40
CA ILE A 957 12.15 -59.55 -8.34
C ILE A 957 10.82 -58.89 -8.66
N GLU A 958 9.88 -58.97 -7.73
CA GLU A 958 8.60 -58.28 -7.73
C GLU A 958 8.49 -57.41 -6.47
N GLN A 959 7.89 -56.24 -6.61
CA GLN A 959 7.56 -55.35 -5.50
C GLN A 959 6.29 -55.88 -4.81
N LYS A 960 6.35 -56.20 -3.51
CA LYS A 960 5.22 -56.75 -2.74
C LYS A 960 4.77 -55.78 -1.66
N ASP A 961 3.47 -55.80 -1.35
CA ASP A 961 2.85 -54.97 -0.31
C ASP A 961 2.90 -55.67 1.06
N GLU A 962 4.00 -55.49 1.80
CA GLU A 962 4.13 -55.97 3.18
C GLU A 962 3.59 -54.91 4.17
N GLY A 963 2.29 -54.63 4.05
CA GLY A 963 1.58 -53.62 4.85
C GLY A 963 1.73 -52.21 4.27
N THR A 964 2.24 -51.27 5.07
CA THR A 964 2.45 -49.87 4.65
C THR A 964 3.77 -49.62 3.93
N LEU A 965 4.63 -50.64 3.79
CA LEU A 965 5.89 -50.56 3.06
C LEU A 965 5.86 -51.54 1.88
N GLN A 966 6.41 -51.11 0.75
CA GLN A 966 6.54 -51.94 -0.44
C GLN A 966 7.97 -52.48 -0.51
N THR A 967 8.13 -53.81 -0.55
CA THR A 967 9.41 -54.49 -0.45
C THR A 967 9.72 -55.32 -1.70
N ASP A 968 10.88 -55.06 -2.30
CA ASP A 968 11.38 -55.80 -3.46
C ASP A 968 11.83 -57.21 -3.01
N SER A 969 11.17 -58.24 -3.53
CA SER A 969 11.44 -59.63 -3.13
C SER A 969 11.27 -60.60 -4.31
N PRO A 970 11.92 -61.79 -4.31
CA PRO A 970 11.76 -62.75 -5.39
C PRO A 970 10.31 -63.28 -5.46
N CYS A 971 9.84 -63.50 -6.69
CA CYS A 971 8.51 -64.03 -7.02
C CYS A 971 8.24 -65.34 -6.28
N GLY A 972 9.21 -66.27 -6.27
CA GLY A 972 9.14 -67.53 -5.51
C GLY A 972 8.18 -68.59 -6.07
N ALA A 973 7.33 -68.24 -7.06
CA ALA A 973 6.45 -69.18 -7.74
C ALA A 973 7.25 -70.29 -8.45
N GLN A 974 6.67 -71.49 -8.51
CA GLN A 974 7.33 -72.67 -9.08
C GLN A 974 7.66 -72.52 -10.57
N THR A 975 8.78 -73.10 -11.00
CA THR A 975 9.28 -73.08 -12.39
C THR A 975 9.03 -74.43 -13.05
N GLN A 976 8.42 -74.48 -14.24
CA GLN A 976 8.25 -75.74 -14.99
C GLN A 976 9.41 -75.99 -15.97
N PRO A 977 9.68 -77.26 -16.35
CA PRO A 977 10.57 -77.58 -17.47
C PRO A 977 10.15 -76.84 -18.75
N GLY A 978 11.12 -76.39 -19.54
CA GLY A 978 10.88 -75.61 -20.76
C GLY A 978 10.58 -74.12 -20.55
N GLN A 979 10.45 -73.64 -19.31
CA GLN A 979 10.21 -72.22 -18.96
C GLN A 979 11.51 -71.47 -18.56
N ALA A 980 12.68 -72.00 -18.88
CA ALA A 980 14.00 -71.36 -18.72
C ALA A 980 14.32 -70.81 -17.30
N GLY A 981 13.78 -71.44 -16.25
CA GLY A 981 13.96 -71.00 -14.84
C GLY A 981 13.02 -69.88 -14.39
N LEU A 982 12.00 -69.56 -15.19
CA LEU A 982 10.93 -68.64 -14.83
C LEU A 982 9.67 -69.41 -14.44
N CYS A 983 8.78 -68.78 -13.67
CA CYS A 983 7.39 -69.22 -13.58
C CYS A 983 6.65 -68.77 -14.84
N GLU A 984 5.55 -69.46 -15.17
CA GLU A 984 4.84 -69.27 -16.45
C GLU A 984 4.51 -67.81 -16.77
N LYS A 985 4.02 -67.05 -15.78
CA LYS A 985 3.75 -65.61 -15.84
C LYS A 985 4.94 -64.81 -16.39
N HIS A 986 6.12 -64.99 -15.81
CA HIS A 986 7.33 -64.28 -16.24
C HIS A 986 7.94 -64.88 -17.51
N TYR A 987 7.70 -66.16 -17.79
CA TYR A 987 8.05 -66.75 -19.08
C TYR A 987 7.21 -66.15 -20.23
N ARG A 988 5.90 -65.93 -20.02
CA ARG A 988 5.04 -65.18 -20.95
C ARG A 988 5.53 -63.72 -21.10
N GLU A 989 5.91 -63.01 -20.03
CA GLU A 989 6.53 -61.68 -20.15
C GLU A 989 7.82 -61.71 -20.99
N TYR A 990 8.71 -62.68 -20.76
CA TYR A 990 9.94 -62.87 -21.52
C TYR A 990 9.67 -63.06 -23.02
N LEU A 991 8.77 -63.99 -23.39
CA LEU A 991 8.41 -64.22 -24.80
C LEU A 991 7.79 -62.97 -25.44
N VAL A 992 6.92 -62.25 -24.73
CA VAL A 992 6.33 -60.98 -25.20
C VAL A 992 7.39 -59.88 -25.36
N SER A 993 8.41 -59.83 -24.49
CA SER A 993 9.53 -58.89 -24.66
C SER A 993 10.34 -59.17 -25.94
N LEU A 994 10.41 -60.42 -26.40
CA LEU A 994 11.01 -60.79 -27.68
C LEU A 994 10.09 -60.46 -28.86
N ILE A 995 8.78 -60.73 -28.75
CA ILE A 995 7.77 -60.40 -29.77
C ILE A 995 7.78 -58.90 -30.05
N ASN A 996 7.71 -58.10 -28.99
CA ASN A 996 7.67 -56.64 -29.07
C ASN A 996 9.03 -56.07 -29.46
N GLY A 997 10.12 -56.65 -28.94
CA GLY A 997 11.50 -56.29 -29.30
C GLY A 997 11.84 -56.43 -30.79
N HIS A 998 11.13 -57.28 -31.53
CA HIS A 998 11.27 -57.45 -33.00
C HIS A 998 10.01 -57.00 -33.78
N SER A 999 9.08 -56.29 -33.13
CA SER A 999 7.83 -55.76 -33.73
C SER A 999 6.99 -56.80 -34.48
N ILE A 1000 6.80 -57.97 -33.88
CA ILE A 1000 6.02 -59.05 -34.48
C ILE A 1000 4.53 -58.87 -34.17
N ASP A 1001 3.72 -58.69 -35.21
CA ASP A 1001 2.26 -58.61 -35.09
C ASP A 1001 1.65 -59.98 -34.69
N PRO A 1002 0.81 -60.06 -33.64
CA PRO A 1002 0.11 -61.28 -33.26
C PRO A 1002 -1.11 -61.61 -34.11
N ALA A 1003 -1.69 -60.66 -34.86
CA ALA A 1003 -2.91 -60.86 -35.64
C ALA A 1003 -2.85 -62.04 -36.66
N PRO A 1004 -1.70 -62.34 -37.32
CA PRO A 1004 -1.55 -63.52 -38.19
C PRO A 1004 -1.59 -64.90 -37.51
N LEU A 1005 -1.98 -64.98 -36.23
CA LEU A 1005 -2.34 -66.21 -35.50
C LEU A 1005 -3.71 -66.11 -34.80
N TYR A 1006 -4.52 -65.08 -35.07
CA TYR A 1006 -5.87 -64.94 -34.50
C TYR A 1006 -6.85 -65.96 -35.10
N ALA A 1007 -7.71 -66.51 -34.25
CA ALA A 1007 -8.91 -67.22 -34.66
C ALA A 1007 -9.94 -66.24 -35.27
N PRO A 1008 -10.92 -66.71 -36.07
CA PRO A 1008 -11.96 -65.86 -36.67
C PRO A 1008 -12.71 -64.97 -35.65
N ASP A 1009 -13.00 -65.50 -34.47
CA ASP A 1009 -13.66 -64.76 -33.38
C ASP A 1009 -12.75 -63.69 -32.77
N GLU A 1010 -11.48 -64.01 -32.48
CA GLU A 1010 -10.49 -63.06 -31.95
C GLU A 1010 -10.24 -61.91 -32.94
N LEU A 1011 -10.17 -62.22 -34.23
CA LEU A 1011 -10.05 -61.23 -35.30
C LEU A 1011 -11.28 -60.33 -35.36
N THR A 1012 -12.48 -60.90 -35.28
CA THR A 1012 -13.74 -60.12 -35.25
C THR A 1012 -13.82 -59.22 -34.02
N VAL A 1013 -13.39 -59.70 -32.85
CA VAL A 1013 -13.33 -58.92 -31.60
C VAL A 1013 -12.26 -57.81 -31.69
N ALA A 1014 -11.10 -58.08 -32.29
CA ALA A 1014 -10.07 -57.08 -32.52
C ALA A 1014 -10.55 -55.99 -33.49
N CYS A 1015 -11.14 -56.35 -34.63
CA CYS A 1015 -11.69 -55.39 -35.59
C CYS A 1015 -12.75 -54.49 -34.92
N ARG A 1016 -13.69 -55.06 -34.15
CA ARG A 1016 -14.66 -54.26 -33.36
C ARG A 1016 -13.98 -53.31 -32.37
N ARG A 1017 -12.99 -53.78 -31.61
CA ARG A 1017 -12.27 -52.99 -30.59
C ARG A 1017 -11.50 -51.80 -31.17
N TYR A 1018 -10.94 -51.97 -32.36
CA TYR A 1018 -10.18 -50.93 -33.06
C TYR A 1018 -10.98 -50.23 -34.18
N HIS A 1019 -12.32 -50.40 -34.18
CA HIS A 1019 -13.27 -49.74 -35.10
C HIS A 1019 -13.00 -49.99 -36.60
N VAL A 1020 -12.40 -51.13 -36.93
CA VAL A 1020 -12.21 -51.61 -38.30
C VAL A 1020 -13.55 -52.11 -38.86
N ASP A 1021 -13.85 -51.75 -40.11
CA ASP A 1021 -15.11 -52.12 -40.78
C ASP A 1021 -15.24 -53.66 -40.99
N ILE A 1022 -16.17 -54.24 -40.23
CA ILE A 1022 -16.54 -55.67 -40.24
C ILE A 1022 -17.69 -56.03 -41.18
N ARG A 1023 -18.17 -55.13 -42.06
CA ARG A 1023 -19.28 -55.48 -42.97
C ARG A 1023 -18.77 -56.49 -44.00
N GLN A 1024 -19.50 -57.60 -44.19
CA GLN A 1024 -19.23 -58.60 -45.22
C GLN A 1024 -19.70 -58.08 -46.60
N GLY A 1025 -18.94 -58.39 -47.66
CA GLY A 1025 -19.31 -58.00 -49.03
C GLY A 1025 -20.33 -58.96 -49.65
N ASP A 1026 -21.12 -58.46 -50.60
CA ASP A 1026 -22.08 -59.27 -51.35
C ASP A 1026 -21.35 -60.40 -52.11
N GLY A 1027 -21.65 -61.66 -51.76
CA GLY A 1027 -21.00 -62.84 -52.34
C GLY A 1027 -19.61 -63.17 -51.80
N GLU A 1028 -19.13 -62.49 -50.75
CA GLU A 1028 -17.84 -62.76 -50.13
C GLU A 1028 -17.87 -64.03 -49.26
N ASP A 1029 -17.05 -65.04 -49.58
CA ASP A 1029 -16.94 -66.26 -48.75
C ASP A 1029 -16.21 -66.00 -47.42
N GLU A 1030 -16.39 -66.89 -46.43
CA GLU A 1030 -15.82 -66.72 -45.09
C GLU A 1030 -14.28 -66.57 -45.09
N ARG A 1031 -13.57 -67.27 -45.98
CA ARG A 1031 -12.11 -67.19 -46.05
C ARG A 1031 -11.66 -65.87 -46.65
N ALA A 1032 -12.34 -65.39 -47.70
CA ALA A 1032 -12.12 -64.08 -48.27
C ALA A 1032 -12.41 -62.97 -47.23
N TYR A 1033 -13.53 -63.07 -46.52
CA TYR A 1033 -13.94 -62.17 -45.45
C TYR A 1033 -12.89 -62.07 -44.34
N PHE A 1034 -12.48 -63.19 -43.73
CA PHE A 1034 -11.48 -63.16 -42.65
C PHE A 1034 -10.09 -62.75 -43.15
N ALA A 1035 -9.69 -63.10 -44.39
CA ALA A 1035 -8.45 -62.61 -44.98
C ALA A 1035 -8.47 -61.08 -45.20
N ARG A 1036 -9.61 -60.52 -45.63
CA ARG A 1036 -9.80 -59.07 -45.74
C ARG A 1036 -9.82 -58.38 -44.39
N LEU A 1037 -10.47 -58.93 -43.37
CA LEU A 1037 -10.45 -58.38 -42.01
C LEU A 1037 -9.05 -58.37 -41.43
N LEU A 1038 -8.28 -59.45 -41.59
CA LEU A 1038 -6.89 -59.50 -41.14
C LEU A 1038 -6.04 -58.44 -41.85
N LYS A 1039 -6.20 -58.29 -43.17
CA LYS A 1039 -5.50 -57.25 -43.92
C LYS A 1039 -5.89 -55.84 -43.45
N LYS A 1040 -7.18 -55.50 -43.38
CA LYS A 1040 -7.65 -54.21 -42.85
C LYS A 1040 -7.10 -53.94 -41.44
N LEU A 1041 -7.14 -54.92 -40.53
CA LEU A 1041 -6.61 -54.74 -39.17
C LEU A 1041 -5.09 -54.49 -39.14
N MET A 1042 -4.33 -55.03 -40.10
CA MET A 1042 -2.88 -54.81 -40.19
C MET A 1042 -2.52 -53.49 -40.91
N ASP A 1043 -3.30 -53.09 -41.91
CA ASP A 1043 -3.08 -51.88 -42.71
C ASP A 1043 -3.64 -50.61 -42.02
N ASP A 1044 -4.85 -50.68 -41.46
CA ASP A 1044 -5.59 -49.53 -40.87
C ASP A 1044 -5.17 -49.23 -39.42
N VAL A 1045 -4.64 -50.23 -38.69
CA VAL A 1045 -4.34 -50.12 -37.25
C VAL A 1045 -2.89 -50.53 -36.97
N PRO A 1046 -2.01 -49.61 -36.55
CA PRO A 1046 -0.61 -49.94 -36.24
C PRO A 1046 -0.46 -50.77 -34.96
N LEU A 1047 0.74 -51.35 -34.79
CA LEU A 1047 1.21 -51.85 -33.49
C LEU A 1047 1.52 -50.69 -32.55
N GLY A 1048 1.59 -50.93 -31.24
CA GLY A 1048 1.68 -49.83 -30.27
C GLY A 1048 2.96 -49.00 -30.36
N ASP A 1049 2.89 -47.74 -30.79
CA ASP A 1049 4.06 -46.85 -30.96
C ASP A 1049 4.89 -46.67 -29.67
N LYS A 1050 4.22 -46.69 -28.51
CA LYS A 1050 4.83 -46.49 -27.19
C LYS A 1050 5.26 -47.80 -26.50
N VAL A 1051 5.04 -48.95 -27.15
CA VAL A 1051 5.55 -50.24 -26.67
C VAL A 1051 7.08 -50.24 -26.74
N PRO A 1052 7.82 -50.71 -25.73
CA PRO A 1052 9.28 -50.84 -25.82
C PRO A 1052 9.70 -51.81 -26.93
N ARG A 1053 10.53 -51.33 -27.86
CA ARG A 1053 11.10 -52.06 -28.99
C ARG A 1053 12.62 -51.92 -28.95
N LYS A 1054 13.36 -52.86 -29.55
CA LYS A 1054 14.79 -52.62 -29.86
C LYS A 1054 14.89 -51.56 -30.97
N LYS A 1055 16.02 -50.87 -31.05
CA LYS A 1055 16.35 -49.90 -32.11
C LYS A 1055 17.46 -50.43 -33.00
#